data_AF-A0A945S9M4-F1
#
_entry.id   AF-A0A945S9M4-F1
#
_cell.length_a   1.000
_cell.length_b   1.000
_cell.length_c   1.000
_cell.angle_alpha   90.00
_cell.angle_beta   90.00
_cell.angle_gamma   90.00
#
_symmetry.space_group_name_H-M   'P 1'
#
loop_
_entity.id
_entity.type
_entity.pdbx_description
1 polymer ?
#
loop_
_entity_poly.entity_id
_entity_poly.type
_entity_poly.pdbx_seq_one_letter_code
_entity_poly.pdbx_strand_id
1 'polypeptide(L)'
;MACCGWLVLRAGVSPAQNGLLEAAQACGILVVGISALSQVSVPLLALGYSLAAGCTLSLLVALGQRLQGGTPAAVRGLAPGRPPYGIALAAALPVLLTMVMRIKRRHHARVLSFVATLLALLSCFHLPSFLLCCTAALGSGLLFPARRVRSAVFAGLATGILAAAAIPSQRSALVRSIANTDSAGHARRHTLERIAAFRAIRARPLVGRGPGTYQSTVSSAEFRKGLDETRENVVETGSQPGYLVLAVEYGIPGALLLIALLIHALWVGHLFRSGHAHDNSEGTPVRQAATYGLAVLLVGGFFTPLLVRGTGALMAILTGTALAASPNQKAVRGVSLPSPPLWFQAVSAASLLLCAALLASHFAPAPRPALTAETPPVAGQSRFDFEAEALAPLPECWHVVPAPQASGGMALAVPDMDNSELNGAAGVHARFDLLEAATYESWFRVLWKHGCANSVLVQVDDRPASMVGNDGTYGVWQWIAGPTFTLQKGGHQLTLAPREALVRVDRIILSTPHVGAPEKQEPRPPPLSIPALPPWNPAERQPRPAFLAAIGGVFQPGAESLLVQLGVPYVRLSDHELADTSALARYDLVWISRVVGDPSPVFKAVGEFVKSGGTAFLEEMVDDYGRSSAAERELVPGGRLARGPTSTGPSRPYGVITVQPAGSPLLTAVEDGAKVYKDIPVAVLRAPKHDTVSAHGALWRGGRKIGPLMITKQLGKGHVYAFALPLAFTHMWRGNRFAPIALDIIKHAIGDAYAPLFETMKCTAPARTDGVRFADDFMRKRDEPGPWTVEAGELTATGAPAPAPPRYSRRRRPKGPEHPFTACLSAGASVRAGQEEWEHFRVSAALLTDAGEGGVWTTTSAGRRAHLLFDAREGRLRLTATADGQERTLAEVDDVPGPNTGWRRLSLMKQNSEWQGWLDGICRLRLPVDREHSVGPFGLTCRSGQVQVDDVQVRNVANVVNGTDRCPGEEGSSRVDSSGLPGVEPHGIYAPQWFLQPDRLGRHGVTLALPLFTPGAFVFDDDILGRIGPAPSGTFVGFPDSRMPEKEVNLISSSWRDYHFRGQLVDWYGTGAKWHRRSRWACDQQWEWLGTAATHRPTILWHRTPLKPPYAISVLCAPAMRGRRGFDEKERDLNLVLGGDGHSLDTGFTLRTGPTGSYGCQLFHAGQATVSAPNIGLPPQGGFTLHHRWLWLHATVEANRIRFSFDGRPALDYRAEAEIPSGFVGFWTQNNSVQVARITIAGSE
;
A
#
# COMPACT_ATOMS: atom_id res chain seq x y z
N MET A 1 -24.11 45.58 -4.59
CA MET A 1 -23.28 45.87 -5.78
C MET A 1 -21.79 45.78 -5.49
N ALA A 2 -21.16 46.73 -4.78
CA ALA A 2 -19.70 46.79 -4.58
C ALA A 2 -19.02 45.43 -4.21
N CYS A 3 -19.53 44.72 -3.20
CA CYS A 3 -18.97 43.42 -2.78
C CYS A 3 -18.99 42.35 -3.89
N CYS A 4 -20.00 42.36 -4.76
CA CYS A 4 -20.16 41.39 -5.84
C CYS A 4 -19.20 41.70 -7.00
N GLY A 5 -19.06 42.97 -7.37
CA GLY A 5 -18.07 43.41 -8.38
C GLY A 5 -16.64 43.06 -7.95
N TRP A 6 -16.31 43.29 -6.67
CA TRP A 6 -15.00 42.95 -6.11
C TRP A 6 -14.71 41.43 -6.09
N LEU A 7 -15.73 40.60 -5.81
CA LEU A 7 -15.60 39.14 -5.89
C LEU A 7 -15.42 38.65 -7.34
N VAL A 8 -16.19 39.19 -8.30
CA VAL A 8 -16.11 38.78 -9.72
C VAL A 8 -14.79 39.22 -10.35
N LEU A 9 -14.31 40.44 -10.07
CA LEU A 9 -12.99 40.92 -10.47
C LEU A 9 -11.84 40.02 -9.97
N ARG A 10 -12.04 39.27 -8.88
CA ARG A 10 -11.05 38.31 -8.37
C ARG A 10 -11.15 36.91 -8.99
N ALA A 11 -12.35 36.48 -9.40
CA ALA A 11 -12.53 35.17 -10.03
C ALA A 11 -11.76 35.05 -11.36
N GLY A 12 -11.73 36.13 -12.15
CA GLY A 12 -10.95 36.20 -13.40
C GLY A 12 -9.42 36.27 -13.25
N VAL A 13 -8.89 36.30 -12.03
CA VAL A 13 -7.44 36.33 -11.73
C VAL A 13 -7.02 35.13 -10.86
N SER A 14 -7.84 34.07 -10.85
CA SER A 14 -7.55 32.79 -10.21
C SER A 14 -7.06 31.77 -11.24
N PRO A 15 -5.81 31.25 -11.14
CA PRO A 15 -5.35 30.18 -12.04
C PRO A 15 -5.98 28.81 -11.74
N ALA A 16 -6.81 28.70 -10.70
CA ALA A 16 -7.52 27.46 -10.33
C ALA A 16 -9.02 27.55 -10.69
N GLN A 17 -9.49 26.62 -11.54
CA GLN A 17 -10.89 26.52 -12.00
C GLN A 17 -11.90 26.44 -10.86
N ASN A 18 -11.53 25.83 -9.71
CA ASN A 18 -12.39 25.74 -8.53
C ASN A 18 -12.87 27.11 -8.02
N GLY A 19 -12.09 28.18 -8.20
CA GLY A 19 -12.48 29.54 -7.77
C GLY A 19 -13.69 30.09 -8.54
N LEU A 20 -13.81 29.74 -9.83
CA LEU A 20 -15.00 30.05 -10.63
C LEU A 20 -16.19 29.19 -10.22
N LEU A 21 -15.97 27.92 -9.88
CA LEU A 21 -17.02 27.01 -9.42
C LEU A 21 -17.61 27.44 -8.06
N GLU A 22 -16.77 27.81 -7.08
CA GLU A 22 -17.24 28.32 -5.78
C GLU A 22 -17.94 29.68 -5.91
N ALA A 23 -17.49 30.56 -6.79
CA ALA A 23 -18.18 31.82 -7.10
C ALA A 23 -19.56 31.57 -7.75
N ALA A 24 -19.63 30.66 -8.74
CA ALA A 24 -20.88 30.26 -9.38
C ALA A 24 -21.85 29.60 -8.38
N GLN A 25 -21.36 28.76 -7.47
CA GLN A 25 -22.17 28.19 -6.38
C GLN A 25 -22.67 29.26 -5.40
N ALA A 26 -21.84 30.25 -5.04
CA ALA A 26 -22.28 31.35 -4.18
C ALA A 26 -23.37 32.21 -4.85
N CYS A 27 -23.23 32.51 -6.14
CA CYS A 27 -24.27 33.17 -6.94
C CYS A 27 -25.53 32.32 -7.07
N GLY A 28 -25.40 31.01 -7.33
CA GLY A 28 -26.53 30.08 -7.42
C GLY A 28 -27.30 29.95 -6.12
N ILE A 29 -26.61 29.84 -4.97
CA ILE A 29 -27.24 29.80 -3.64
C ILE A 29 -27.95 31.12 -3.32
N LEU A 30 -27.38 32.27 -3.72
CA LEU A 30 -28.05 33.57 -3.60
C LEU A 30 -29.32 33.64 -4.45
N VAL A 31 -29.24 33.30 -5.74
CA VAL A 31 -30.39 33.36 -6.67
C VAL A 31 -31.47 32.38 -6.25
N VAL A 32 -31.15 31.09 -6.09
CA VAL A 32 -32.13 30.06 -5.71
C VAL A 32 -32.69 30.32 -4.30
N GLY A 33 -31.87 30.74 -3.35
CA GLY A 33 -32.31 31.07 -1.99
C GLY A 33 -33.27 32.25 -1.94
N ILE A 34 -33.00 33.32 -2.70
CA ILE A 34 -33.89 34.49 -2.80
C ILE A 34 -35.17 34.12 -3.56
N SER A 35 -35.08 33.41 -4.69
CA SER A 35 -36.25 32.97 -5.45
C SER A 35 -37.17 32.07 -4.63
N ALA A 36 -36.64 31.03 -3.98
CA ALA A 36 -37.44 30.11 -3.15
C ALA A 36 -38.11 30.81 -1.96
N LEU A 37 -37.42 31.72 -1.27
CA LEU A 37 -37.98 32.48 -0.16
C LEU A 37 -38.94 33.61 -0.61
N SER A 38 -38.85 34.06 -1.86
CA SER A 38 -39.79 35.04 -2.43
C SER A 38 -41.11 34.43 -2.91
N GLN A 39 -41.15 33.12 -3.21
CA GLN A 39 -42.35 32.43 -3.70
C GLN A 39 -43.10 31.64 -2.63
N VAL A 40 -42.50 31.36 -1.46
CA VAL A 40 -43.14 30.58 -0.39
C VAL A 40 -43.31 31.40 0.88
N SER A 41 -44.57 31.62 1.27
CA SER A 41 -45.00 32.32 2.49
C SER A 41 -44.73 31.54 3.79
N VAL A 42 -43.50 31.03 3.98
CA VAL A 42 -43.10 30.26 5.17
C VAL A 42 -43.19 31.15 6.41
N PRO A 43 -43.99 30.82 7.44
CA PRO A 43 -43.99 31.56 8.69
C PRO A 43 -42.61 31.49 9.35
N LEU A 44 -42.07 32.62 9.81
CA LEU A 44 -40.76 32.70 10.51
C LEU A 44 -40.62 31.68 11.67
N LEU A 45 -41.74 31.30 12.29
CA LEU A 45 -41.85 30.22 13.26
C LEU A 45 -41.42 28.84 12.71
N ALA A 46 -41.89 28.46 11.52
CA ALA A 46 -41.59 27.15 10.94
C ALA A 46 -40.10 27.01 10.55
N LEU A 47 -39.51 28.08 10.00
CA LEU A 47 -38.07 28.14 9.73
C LEU A 47 -37.25 28.00 11.03
N GLY A 48 -37.63 28.73 12.07
CA GLY A 48 -37.00 28.63 13.39
C GLY A 48 -37.09 27.22 13.99
N TYR A 49 -38.26 26.59 13.95
CA TYR A 49 -38.43 25.22 14.47
C TYR A 49 -37.58 24.20 13.71
N SER A 50 -37.44 24.36 12.39
CA SER A 50 -36.61 23.50 11.54
C SER A 50 -35.12 23.64 11.90
N LEU A 51 -34.63 24.87 12.09
CA LEU A 51 -33.27 25.15 12.55
C LEU A 51 -33.01 24.59 13.96
N ALA A 52 -33.96 24.78 14.89
CA ALA A 52 -33.88 24.26 16.25
C ALA A 52 -33.81 22.72 16.28
N ALA A 53 -34.66 22.04 15.49
CA ALA A 53 -34.65 20.59 15.36
C ALA A 53 -33.32 20.06 14.79
N GLY A 54 -32.82 20.66 13.70
CA GLY A 54 -31.54 20.30 13.09
C GLY A 54 -30.35 20.47 14.05
N CYS A 55 -30.30 21.58 14.81
CA CYS A 55 -29.27 21.81 15.81
C CYS A 55 -29.34 20.81 16.97
N THR A 56 -30.54 20.45 17.43
CA THR A 56 -30.75 19.47 18.51
C THR A 56 -30.35 18.06 18.07
N LEU A 57 -30.72 17.65 16.84
CA LEU A 57 -30.33 16.36 16.30
C LEU A 57 -28.81 16.27 16.10
N SER A 58 -28.18 17.35 15.61
CA SER A 58 -26.72 17.45 15.50
C SER A 58 -26.03 17.28 16.86
N LEU A 59 -26.55 17.90 17.93
CA LEU A 59 -26.06 17.76 19.31
C LEU A 59 -26.09 16.31 19.80
N LEU A 60 -27.21 15.62 19.60
CA LEU A 60 -27.37 14.23 20.01
C LEU A 60 -26.42 13.31 19.24
N VAL A 61 -26.21 13.56 17.94
CA VAL A 61 -25.23 12.84 17.11
C VAL A 61 -23.80 13.09 17.59
N ALA A 62 -23.43 14.32 17.95
CA ALA A 62 -22.10 14.63 18.48
C ALA A 62 -21.83 13.97 19.84
N LEU A 63 -22.82 13.97 20.75
CA LEU A 63 -22.71 13.25 22.02
C LEU A 63 -22.60 11.74 21.79
N GLY A 64 -23.38 11.18 20.85
CA GLY A 64 -23.30 9.77 20.45
C GLY A 64 -21.92 9.39 19.94
N GLN A 65 -21.37 10.16 18.99
CA GLN A 65 -20.00 10.01 18.47
C GLN A 65 -18.96 10.03 19.61
N ARG A 66 -19.16 10.86 20.64
CA ARG A 66 -18.26 10.94 21.79
C ARG A 66 -18.40 9.75 22.75
N LEU A 67 -19.62 9.33 23.06
CA LEU A 67 -19.91 8.18 23.94
C LEU A 67 -19.48 6.84 23.33
N GLN A 68 -19.47 6.74 22.00
CA GLN A 68 -18.91 5.59 21.26
C GLN A 68 -17.36 5.56 21.24
N GLY A 69 -16.69 6.44 21.99
CA GLY A 69 -15.24 6.47 22.12
C GLY A 69 -14.52 7.39 21.13
N GLY A 70 -15.25 8.14 20.31
CA GLY A 70 -14.68 9.11 19.38
C GLY A 70 -13.77 10.13 20.10
N THR A 71 -12.57 10.35 19.56
CA THR A 71 -11.65 11.38 20.08
C THR A 71 -12.26 12.77 19.91
N PRO A 72 -11.85 13.80 20.69
CA PRO A 72 -12.36 15.15 20.52
C PRO A 72 -12.21 15.72 19.10
N ALA A 73 -11.17 15.30 18.36
CA ALA A 73 -10.93 15.67 16.97
C ALA A 73 -11.72 14.83 15.92
N ALA A 74 -12.57 13.91 16.37
CA ALA A 74 -13.43 13.06 15.53
C ALA A 74 -14.93 13.39 15.66
N VAL A 75 -15.35 14.11 16.71
CA VAL A 75 -16.72 14.58 16.88
C VAL A 75 -17.04 15.67 15.85
N ARG A 76 -18.20 15.59 15.20
CA ARG A 76 -18.68 16.53 14.17
C ARG A 76 -20.19 16.84 14.22
N GLY A 77 -20.98 16.01 14.91
CA GLY A 77 -22.44 16.05 14.81
C GLY A 77 -22.89 15.74 13.37
N LEU A 78 -23.86 16.51 12.86
CA LEU A 78 -24.35 16.44 11.47
C LEU A 78 -23.63 17.41 10.51
N ALA A 79 -22.72 18.27 10.99
CA ALA A 79 -22.06 19.28 10.17
C ALA A 79 -20.72 18.78 9.59
N PRO A 80 -20.35 19.10 8.33
CA PRO A 80 -19.18 18.53 7.67
C PRO A 80 -17.81 19.08 8.12
N GLY A 81 -17.72 19.84 9.23
CA GLY A 81 -16.50 20.51 9.70
C GLY A 81 -16.26 20.38 11.21
N ARG A 82 -14.99 20.35 11.61
CA ARG A 82 -14.56 20.27 13.04
C ARG A 82 -14.90 21.53 13.87
N PRO A 83 -14.67 22.77 13.40
CA PRO A 83 -14.80 23.97 14.26
C PRO A 83 -16.15 24.73 14.27
N PRO A 84 -17.02 24.75 13.24
CA PRO A 84 -18.20 25.63 13.25
C PRO A 84 -19.18 25.27 14.37
N TYR A 85 -19.08 24.05 14.89
CA TYR A 85 -19.80 23.53 16.05
C TYR A 85 -19.87 24.52 17.22
N GLY A 86 -18.75 25.17 17.57
CA GLY A 86 -18.68 26.07 18.72
C GLY A 86 -19.60 27.29 18.62
N ILE A 87 -19.51 28.04 17.52
CA ILE A 87 -20.37 29.21 17.31
C ILE A 87 -21.79 28.78 16.94
N ALA A 88 -21.96 27.72 16.14
CA ALA A 88 -23.29 27.21 15.80
C ALA A 88 -24.08 26.85 17.07
N LEU A 89 -23.44 26.22 18.07
CA LEU A 89 -24.05 25.98 19.38
C LEU A 89 -24.33 27.27 20.15
N ALA A 90 -23.37 28.18 20.24
CA ALA A 90 -23.54 29.43 20.98
C ALA A 90 -24.61 30.35 20.36
N ALA A 91 -24.80 30.33 19.05
CA ALA A 91 -25.83 31.09 18.34
C ALA A 91 -27.19 30.37 18.28
N ALA A 92 -27.21 29.04 18.20
CA ALA A 92 -28.46 28.26 18.23
C ALA A 92 -29.06 28.13 19.63
N LEU A 93 -28.26 28.15 20.70
CA LEU A 93 -28.74 28.00 22.08
C LEU A 93 -29.75 29.11 22.49
N PRO A 94 -29.53 30.41 22.23
CA PRO A 94 -30.53 31.46 22.44
C PRO A 94 -31.84 31.20 21.66
N VAL A 95 -31.75 30.75 20.40
CA VAL A 95 -32.92 30.45 19.56
C VAL A 95 -33.70 29.26 20.12
N LEU A 96 -33.01 28.16 20.43
CA LEU A 96 -33.58 26.95 21.05
C LEU A 96 -34.30 27.28 22.35
N LEU A 97 -33.65 27.98 23.28
CA LEU A 97 -34.23 28.35 24.57
C LEU A 97 -35.48 29.24 24.39
N THR A 98 -35.47 30.16 23.43
CA THR A 98 -36.61 31.02 23.10
C THR A 98 -37.80 30.22 22.52
N MET A 99 -37.53 29.22 21.68
CA MET A 99 -38.59 28.35 21.12
C MET A 99 -39.16 27.37 22.15
N VAL A 100 -38.32 26.80 23.01
CA VAL A 100 -38.72 25.94 24.13
C VAL A 100 -39.68 26.68 25.09
N MET A 101 -39.56 28.00 25.21
CA MET A 101 -40.50 28.83 25.99
C MET A 101 -41.87 29.08 25.34
N ARG A 102 -42.05 28.87 24.03
CA ARG A 102 -43.38 28.92 23.38
C ARG A 102 -44.26 27.70 23.71
N ILE A 103 -43.69 26.64 24.31
CA ILE A 103 -44.43 25.46 24.75
C ILE A 103 -45.25 25.80 26.00
N LYS A 104 -46.59 25.88 25.87
CA LYS A 104 -47.52 26.29 26.95
C LYS A 104 -47.37 25.52 28.27
N ARG A 105 -46.84 24.29 28.27
CA ARG A 105 -46.58 23.46 29.48
C ARG A 105 -45.30 23.88 30.21
N ARG A 106 -45.43 24.82 31.17
CA ARG A 106 -44.38 25.41 32.06
C ARG A 106 -43.47 24.45 32.86
N HIS A 107 -43.59 23.13 32.70
CA HIS A 107 -42.69 22.13 33.30
C HIS A 107 -41.64 21.65 32.27
N HIS A 108 -42.10 21.22 31.09
CA HIS A 108 -41.23 20.66 30.05
C HIS A 108 -40.17 21.69 29.59
N ALA A 109 -40.57 22.96 29.49
CA ALA A 109 -39.67 24.06 29.11
C ALA A 109 -38.43 24.18 30.00
N ARG A 110 -38.52 23.86 31.31
CA ARG A 110 -37.37 23.94 32.24
C ARG A 110 -36.39 22.80 32.01
N VAL A 111 -36.90 21.56 31.95
CA VAL A 111 -36.10 20.35 31.73
C VAL A 111 -35.37 20.46 30.39
N LEU A 112 -36.09 20.85 29.34
CA LEU A 112 -35.53 20.97 28.00
C LEU A 112 -34.51 22.12 27.88
N SER A 113 -34.70 23.23 28.62
CA SER A 113 -33.70 24.32 28.70
C SER A 113 -32.42 23.92 29.44
N PHE A 114 -32.56 23.20 30.56
CA PHE A 114 -31.42 22.65 31.30
C PHE A 114 -30.62 21.67 30.43
N VAL A 115 -31.31 20.71 29.80
CA VAL A 115 -30.70 19.70 28.94
C VAL A 115 -30.02 20.33 27.71
N ALA A 116 -30.67 21.28 27.02
CA ALA A 116 -30.06 21.97 25.88
C ALA A 116 -28.77 22.72 26.26
N THR A 117 -28.77 23.43 27.39
CA THR A 117 -27.59 24.15 27.89
C THR A 117 -26.46 23.19 28.27
N LEU A 118 -26.79 22.09 28.96
CA LEU A 118 -25.82 21.08 29.37
C LEU A 118 -25.20 20.34 28.17
N LEU A 119 -26.02 19.94 27.19
CA LEU A 119 -25.57 19.27 25.95
C LEU A 119 -24.64 20.16 25.12
N ALA A 120 -24.94 21.45 25.01
CA ALA A 120 -24.09 22.41 24.30
C ALA A 120 -22.69 22.50 24.94
N LEU A 121 -22.61 22.62 26.27
CA LEU A 121 -21.34 22.73 26.99
C LEU A 121 -20.53 21.42 26.99
N LEU A 122 -21.19 20.27 27.15
CA LEU A 122 -20.53 18.96 27.10
C LEU A 122 -20.05 18.56 25.69
N SER A 123 -20.57 19.21 24.64
CA SER A 123 -20.12 19.00 23.25
C SER A 123 -18.96 19.91 22.84
N CYS A 124 -18.58 20.89 23.67
CA CYS A 124 -17.50 21.82 23.39
C CYS A 124 -16.15 21.31 23.94
N PHE A 125 -15.21 21.03 23.02
CA PHE A 125 -13.84 20.57 23.32
C PHE A 125 -12.73 21.57 22.98
N HIS A 126 -13.10 22.73 22.42
CA HIS A 126 -12.23 23.86 22.14
C HIS A 126 -12.55 25.00 23.12
N LEU A 127 -11.55 25.49 23.87
CA LEU A 127 -11.80 26.34 25.04
C LEU A 127 -12.45 27.71 24.70
N PRO A 128 -12.01 28.46 23.68
CA PRO A 128 -12.72 29.67 23.27
C PRO A 128 -14.17 29.42 22.84
N SER A 129 -14.46 28.25 22.24
CA SER A 129 -15.83 27.85 21.89
C SER A 129 -16.67 27.50 23.13
N PHE A 130 -16.07 26.84 24.11
CA PHE A 130 -16.72 26.54 25.40
C PHE A 130 -17.07 27.84 26.13
N LEU A 131 -16.13 28.80 26.22
CA LEU A 131 -16.36 30.11 26.82
C LEU A 131 -17.45 30.90 26.09
N LEU A 132 -17.50 30.84 24.75
CA LEU A 132 -18.56 31.49 23.95
C LEU A 132 -19.95 30.85 24.20
N CYS A 133 -20.02 29.53 24.39
CA CYS A 133 -21.26 28.88 24.82
C CYS A 133 -21.66 29.30 26.25
N CYS A 134 -20.69 29.48 27.16
CA CYS A 134 -20.97 30.01 28.50
C CYS A 134 -21.52 31.44 28.47
N THR A 135 -20.95 32.36 27.68
CA THR A 135 -21.45 33.74 27.57
C THR A 135 -22.83 33.80 26.89
N ALA A 136 -23.07 32.99 25.86
CA ALA A 136 -24.39 32.86 25.25
C ALA A 136 -25.46 32.32 26.22
N ALA A 137 -25.12 31.31 27.04
CA ALA A 137 -26.01 30.77 28.07
C ALA A 137 -26.28 31.80 29.18
N LEU A 138 -25.25 32.50 29.66
CA LEU A 138 -25.36 33.54 30.68
C LEU A 138 -26.26 34.70 30.21
N GLY A 139 -25.99 35.24 29.02
CA GLY A 139 -26.77 36.31 28.41
C GLY A 139 -28.23 35.91 28.22
N SER A 140 -28.48 34.72 27.66
CA SER A 140 -29.84 34.18 27.52
C SER A 140 -30.56 34.07 28.87
N GLY A 141 -29.90 33.53 29.89
CA GLY A 141 -30.45 33.40 31.25
C GLY A 141 -30.88 34.74 31.88
N LEU A 142 -30.05 35.78 31.72
CA LEU A 142 -30.35 37.13 32.20
C LEU A 142 -31.58 37.75 31.49
N LEU A 143 -31.71 37.52 30.18
CA LEU A 143 -32.78 38.09 29.34
C LEU A 143 -34.15 37.44 29.56
N PHE A 144 -34.22 36.14 29.91
CA PHE A 144 -35.51 35.47 30.06
C PHE A 144 -36.29 35.97 31.29
N PRO A 145 -37.54 36.46 31.13
CA PRO A 145 -38.32 37.00 32.25
C PRO A 145 -38.86 35.90 33.18
N ALA A 146 -39.02 34.67 32.69
CA ALA A 146 -39.53 33.56 33.48
C ALA A 146 -38.47 33.04 34.47
N ARG A 147 -38.51 33.50 35.73
CA ARG A 147 -37.61 33.09 36.85
C ARG A 147 -37.33 31.58 36.88
N ARG A 148 -38.35 30.75 36.64
CA ARG A 148 -38.28 29.28 36.63
C ARG A 148 -37.50 28.68 35.44
N VAL A 149 -37.41 29.37 34.30
CA VAL A 149 -36.57 28.96 33.15
C VAL A 149 -35.15 29.53 33.30
N ARG A 150 -35.04 30.79 33.76
CA ARG A 150 -33.76 31.42 34.13
C ARG A 150 -32.93 30.53 35.07
N SER A 151 -33.52 30.02 36.15
CA SER A 151 -32.86 29.08 37.06
C SER A 151 -32.42 27.77 36.39
N ALA A 152 -33.16 27.27 35.40
CA ALA A 152 -32.82 26.02 34.69
C ALA A 152 -31.63 26.21 33.73
N VAL A 153 -31.54 27.36 33.05
CA VAL A 153 -30.37 27.71 32.22
C VAL A 153 -29.13 27.89 33.08
N PHE A 154 -29.21 28.60 34.21
CA PHE A 154 -28.07 28.75 35.12
C PHE A 154 -27.64 27.43 35.78
N ALA A 155 -28.59 26.55 36.15
CA ALA A 155 -28.26 25.21 36.64
C ALA A 155 -27.57 24.36 35.56
N GLY A 156 -28.02 24.41 34.31
CA GLY A 156 -27.37 23.72 33.19
C GLY A 156 -25.96 24.25 32.90
N LEU A 157 -25.77 25.56 32.99
CA LEU A 157 -24.47 26.22 32.86
C LEU A 157 -23.49 25.80 33.96
N ALA A 158 -23.91 25.86 35.24
CA ALA A 158 -23.09 25.44 36.37
C ALA A 158 -22.73 23.95 36.29
N THR A 159 -23.71 23.09 35.97
CA THR A 159 -23.49 21.65 35.82
C THR A 159 -22.50 21.35 34.67
N GLY A 160 -22.63 22.05 33.53
CA GLY A 160 -21.73 21.89 32.39
C GLY A 160 -20.29 22.32 32.68
N ILE A 161 -20.10 23.41 33.43
CA ILE A 161 -18.78 23.87 33.88
C ILE A 161 -18.13 22.87 34.85
N LEU A 162 -18.88 22.43 35.87
CA LEU A 162 -18.38 21.44 36.84
C LEU A 162 -18.04 20.11 36.16
N ALA A 163 -18.88 19.62 35.25
CA ALA A 163 -18.62 18.40 34.51
C ALA A 163 -17.38 18.53 33.58
N ALA A 164 -17.23 19.66 32.86
CA ALA A 164 -16.07 19.89 32.00
C ALA A 164 -14.75 19.98 32.77
N ALA A 165 -14.78 20.49 34.01
CA ALA A 165 -13.63 20.51 34.92
C ALA A 165 -13.33 19.11 35.52
N ALA A 166 -14.37 18.36 35.88
CA ALA A 166 -14.25 17.05 36.52
C ALA A 166 -13.86 15.92 35.55
N ILE A 167 -14.33 15.96 34.30
CA ILE A 167 -14.02 14.94 33.28
C ILE A 167 -12.59 15.17 32.76
N PRO A 168 -11.58 14.32 33.09
CA PRO A 168 -10.18 14.65 32.81
C PRO A 168 -9.88 14.75 31.32
N SER A 169 -10.59 13.98 30.50
CA SER A 169 -10.44 14.00 29.03
C SER A 169 -11.00 15.26 28.38
N GLN A 170 -11.99 15.92 28.99
CA GLN A 170 -12.54 17.19 28.50
C GLN A 170 -11.67 18.36 28.96
N ARG A 171 -11.33 18.43 30.26
CA ARG A 171 -10.34 19.39 30.80
C ARG A 171 -9.04 19.39 30.00
N SER A 172 -8.49 18.21 29.70
CA SER A 172 -7.24 18.09 28.92
C SER A 172 -7.41 18.46 27.45
N ALA A 173 -8.60 18.34 26.85
CA ALA A 173 -8.85 18.79 25.49
C ALA A 173 -8.91 20.33 25.43
N LEU A 174 -9.68 20.94 26.34
CA LEU A 174 -9.84 22.38 26.47
C LEU A 174 -8.48 23.08 26.68
N VAL A 175 -7.66 22.61 27.62
CA VAL A 175 -6.33 23.17 27.89
C VAL A 175 -5.39 23.04 26.69
N ARG A 176 -5.33 21.86 26.03
CA ARG A 176 -4.50 21.68 24.82
C ARG A 176 -4.94 22.54 23.64
N SER A 177 -6.21 22.94 23.57
CA SER A 177 -6.74 23.74 22.46
C SER A 177 -6.23 25.18 22.41
N ILE A 178 -5.59 25.67 23.49
CA ILE A 178 -4.95 27.00 23.55
C ILE A 178 -3.44 26.94 23.79
N ALA A 179 -2.86 25.73 23.91
CA ALA A 179 -1.43 25.55 24.15
C ALA A 179 -0.63 25.87 22.88
N ASN A 180 0.20 26.93 22.93
CA ASN A 180 1.10 27.31 21.83
C ASN A 180 2.31 26.39 21.69
N THR A 181 2.69 25.70 22.77
CA THR A 181 3.81 24.73 22.81
C THR A 181 3.33 23.34 23.19
N ASP A 182 4.09 22.33 22.80
CA ASP A 182 3.88 20.94 23.21
C ASP A 182 4.49 20.65 24.60
N SER A 183 4.37 19.40 25.06
CA SER A 183 4.95 18.98 26.35
C SER A 183 6.48 18.87 26.36
N ALA A 184 7.15 19.13 25.23
CA ALA A 184 8.59 19.27 25.11
C ALA A 184 9.00 20.74 24.84
N GLY A 185 8.07 21.70 24.99
CA GLY A 185 8.33 23.13 24.81
C GLY A 185 8.37 23.63 23.35
N HIS A 186 8.17 22.76 22.36
CA HIS A 186 8.31 23.14 20.95
C HIS A 186 7.03 23.79 20.41
N ALA A 187 7.17 24.75 19.48
CA ALA A 187 6.04 25.48 18.92
C ALA A 187 5.08 24.56 18.15
N ARG A 188 3.80 24.58 18.51
CA ARG A 188 2.78 23.74 17.87
C ARG A 188 2.38 24.30 16.51
N ARG A 189 1.90 23.42 15.63
CA ARG A 189 1.63 23.72 14.22
C ARG A 189 0.70 24.92 14.04
N HIS A 190 -0.35 25.02 14.86
CA HIS A 190 -1.29 26.14 14.78
C HIS A 190 -0.64 27.49 15.09
N THR A 191 0.34 27.54 16.00
CA THR A 191 1.13 28.74 16.33
C THR A 191 2.04 29.13 15.17
N LEU A 192 2.71 28.17 14.53
CA LEU A 192 3.53 28.40 13.34
C LEU A 192 2.69 28.85 12.13
N GLU A 193 1.50 28.28 11.95
CA GLU A 193 0.53 28.69 10.93
C GLU A 193 -0.04 30.11 11.19
N ARG A 194 -0.17 30.56 12.45
CA ARG A 194 -0.49 31.96 12.77
C ARG A 194 0.62 32.92 12.34
N ILE A 195 1.88 32.57 12.59
CA ILE A 195 3.03 33.38 12.18
C ILE A 195 3.11 33.47 10.65
N ALA A 196 2.93 32.35 9.95
CA ALA A 196 2.83 32.32 8.49
C ALA A 196 1.65 33.16 7.96
N ALA A 197 0.48 33.14 8.63
CA ALA A 197 -0.68 33.96 8.26
C ALA A 197 -0.39 35.47 8.39
N PHE A 198 0.25 35.93 9.47
CA PHE A 198 0.63 37.33 9.62
C PHE A 198 1.67 37.77 8.57
N ARG A 199 2.64 36.90 8.22
CA ARG A 199 3.58 37.14 7.11
C ARG A 199 2.83 37.25 5.76
N ALA A 200 1.86 36.39 5.50
CA ALA A 200 1.04 36.42 4.28
C ALA A 200 0.16 37.68 4.16
N ILE A 201 -0.45 38.11 5.27
CA ILE A 201 -1.19 39.39 5.34
C ILE A 201 -0.25 40.55 5.04
N ARG A 202 0.94 40.60 5.67
CA ARG A 202 1.93 41.67 5.44
C ARG A 202 2.41 41.72 3.98
N ALA A 203 2.43 40.59 3.27
CA ALA A 203 2.80 40.52 1.86
C ALA A 203 1.71 40.99 0.88
N ARG A 204 0.41 40.91 1.22
CA ARG A 204 -0.71 41.40 0.37
C ARG A 204 -1.87 41.99 1.21
N PRO A 205 -1.64 43.07 1.99
CA PRO A 205 -2.56 43.49 3.05
C PRO A 205 -3.91 44.02 2.55
N LEU A 206 -3.96 44.61 1.36
CA LEU A 206 -5.19 45.21 0.81
C LEU A 206 -6.09 44.21 0.07
N VAL A 207 -5.51 43.15 -0.51
CA VAL A 207 -6.20 42.30 -1.52
C VAL A 207 -6.11 40.80 -1.27
N GLY A 208 -5.29 40.35 -0.32
CA GLY A 208 -5.11 38.94 0.03
C GLY A 208 -4.50 38.07 -1.09
N ARG A 209 -4.59 36.75 -0.91
CA ARG A 209 -4.08 35.72 -1.82
C ARG A 209 -5.16 35.04 -2.68
N GLY A 210 -6.44 35.16 -2.33
CA GLY A 210 -7.59 34.60 -3.05
C GLY A 210 -8.51 33.74 -2.16
N PRO A 211 -9.78 33.55 -2.53
CA PRO A 211 -10.72 32.70 -1.80
C PRO A 211 -10.24 31.25 -1.71
N GLY A 212 -10.43 30.60 -0.55
CA GLY A 212 -10.03 29.21 -0.31
C GLY A 212 -8.51 28.95 -0.23
N THR A 213 -7.67 29.98 -0.44
CA THR A 213 -6.20 29.84 -0.48
C THR A 213 -5.53 29.84 0.89
N TYR A 214 -6.26 29.93 2.00
CA TYR A 214 -5.67 30.06 3.34
C TYR A 214 -4.66 28.95 3.64
N GLN A 215 -5.07 27.69 3.52
CA GLN A 215 -4.25 26.56 3.96
C GLN A 215 -3.02 26.36 3.07
N SER A 216 -3.12 26.55 1.75
CA SER A 216 -1.96 26.50 0.85
C SER A 216 -1.00 27.66 1.12
N THR A 217 -1.53 28.88 1.35
CA THR A 217 -0.73 30.05 1.70
C THR A 217 0.06 29.84 2.99
N VAL A 218 -0.59 29.48 4.11
CA VAL A 218 0.10 29.27 5.40
C VAL A 218 0.91 27.96 5.49
N SER A 219 0.87 27.14 4.44
CA SER A 219 1.70 25.93 4.29
C SER A 219 2.86 26.09 3.30
N SER A 220 2.94 27.21 2.58
CA SER A 220 3.99 27.47 1.59
C SER A 220 5.37 27.70 2.21
N ALA A 221 6.43 27.34 1.48
CA ALA A 221 7.81 27.64 1.84
C ALA A 221 8.06 29.15 1.96
N GLU A 222 7.39 29.96 1.12
CA GLU A 222 7.43 31.44 1.11
C GLU A 222 7.22 32.02 2.53
N PHE A 223 6.18 31.55 3.24
CA PHE A 223 5.85 32.07 4.56
C PHE A 223 6.39 31.25 5.74
N ARG A 224 6.84 30.01 5.49
CA ARG A 224 7.47 29.15 6.51
C ARG A 224 8.99 29.25 6.60
N LYS A 225 9.68 29.92 5.67
CA LYS A 225 11.14 30.13 5.73
C LYS A 225 11.55 30.70 7.10
N GLY A 226 12.49 30.04 7.78
CA GLY A 226 12.93 30.42 9.13
C GLY A 226 11.82 30.31 10.18
N LEU A 227 11.10 29.18 10.19
CA LEU A 227 10.24 28.70 11.27
C LEU A 227 10.58 27.23 11.53
N ASP A 228 10.44 26.78 12.77
CA ASP A 228 10.71 25.39 13.18
C ASP A 228 9.88 24.35 12.40
N GLU A 229 10.44 23.16 12.21
CA GLU A 229 9.73 22.08 11.54
C GLU A 229 8.56 21.54 12.37
N THR A 230 7.40 21.38 11.73
CA THR A 230 6.17 20.96 12.41
C THR A 230 6.20 19.47 12.74
N ARG A 231 6.62 19.11 13.95
CA ARG A 231 6.51 17.73 14.49
C ARG A 231 5.07 17.18 14.51
N GLU A 232 4.07 18.05 14.38
CA GLU A 232 2.66 17.68 14.22
C GLU A 232 2.29 17.40 12.75
N ASN A 233 2.42 16.14 12.34
CA ASN A 233 2.12 15.63 11.00
C ASN A 233 0.64 15.73 10.55
N VAL A 234 -0.26 16.22 11.41
CA VAL A 234 -1.70 16.38 11.13
C VAL A 234 -2.02 17.86 10.92
N VAL A 235 -2.71 18.17 9.82
CA VAL A 235 -3.28 19.51 9.59
C VAL A 235 -4.57 19.66 10.40
N GLU A 236 -4.54 20.47 11.47
CA GLU A 236 -5.75 20.81 12.24
C GLU A 236 -6.54 21.91 11.51
N THR A 237 -7.18 21.53 10.39
CA THR A 237 -7.99 22.42 9.56
C THR A 237 -9.05 23.15 10.40
N GLY A 238 -8.79 24.43 10.68
CA GLY A 238 -9.65 25.25 11.52
C GLY A 238 -9.28 25.33 13.00
N SER A 239 -8.00 25.42 13.32
CA SER A 239 -7.47 25.94 14.59
C SER A 239 -7.38 27.48 14.65
N GLN A 240 -7.76 28.18 13.58
CA GLN A 240 -7.35 29.57 13.29
C GLN A 240 -8.50 30.60 13.40
N PRO A 241 -8.27 31.85 13.81
CA PRO A 241 -9.31 32.89 13.85
C PRO A 241 -9.96 33.17 12.48
N GLY A 242 -11.28 33.27 12.42
CA GLY A 242 -12.04 33.52 11.19
C GLY A 242 -11.66 34.84 10.49
N TYR A 243 -11.41 35.91 11.25
CA TYR A 243 -10.94 37.18 10.67
C TYR A 243 -9.47 37.12 10.18
N LEU A 244 -8.64 36.25 10.75
CA LEU A 244 -7.28 36.01 10.27
C LEU A 244 -7.30 35.24 8.93
N VAL A 245 -8.23 34.28 8.79
CA VAL A 245 -8.49 33.59 7.51
C VAL A 245 -8.94 34.58 6.44
N LEU A 246 -9.94 35.43 6.74
CA LEU A 246 -10.38 36.49 5.83
C LEU A 246 -9.26 37.45 5.43
N ALA A 247 -8.42 37.87 6.38
CA ALA A 247 -7.33 38.80 6.08
C ALA A 247 -6.26 38.21 5.15
N VAL A 248 -6.00 36.91 5.21
CA VAL A 248 -5.09 36.21 4.26
C VAL A 248 -5.75 36.06 2.89
N GLU A 249 -7.00 35.62 2.82
CA GLU A 249 -7.67 35.31 1.54
C GLU A 249 -8.11 36.58 0.79
N TYR A 250 -8.66 37.55 1.51
CA TYR A 250 -9.34 38.73 0.95
C TYR A 250 -8.70 40.07 1.36
N GLY A 251 -7.66 40.07 2.19
CA GLY A 251 -7.04 41.28 2.73
C GLY A 251 -7.77 41.84 3.95
N ILE A 252 -7.09 42.75 4.66
CA ILE A 252 -7.60 43.44 5.85
C ILE A 252 -8.93 44.17 5.55
N PRO A 253 -9.12 44.88 4.41
CA PRO A 253 -10.41 45.51 4.08
C PRO A 253 -11.58 44.51 4.03
N GLY A 254 -11.37 43.31 3.48
CA GLY A 254 -12.41 42.26 3.43
C GLY A 254 -12.81 41.75 4.82
N ALA A 255 -11.84 41.60 5.73
CA ALA A 255 -12.11 41.23 7.12
C ALA A 255 -12.85 42.34 7.89
N LEU A 256 -12.42 43.60 7.74
CA LEU A 256 -13.05 44.77 8.37
C LEU A 256 -14.47 45.02 7.86
N LEU A 257 -14.73 44.81 6.57
CA LEU A 257 -16.06 44.96 5.97
C LEU A 257 -17.08 44.00 6.60
N LEU A 258 -16.71 42.74 6.87
CA LEU A 258 -17.60 41.81 7.56
C LEU A 258 -17.87 42.24 9.01
N ILE A 259 -16.84 42.72 9.72
CA ILE A 259 -16.98 43.26 11.09
C ILE A 259 -17.96 44.45 11.09
N ALA A 260 -17.81 45.38 10.15
CA ALA A 260 -18.70 46.54 10.01
C ALA A 260 -20.15 46.14 9.68
N LEU A 261 -20.37 45.16 8.80
CA LEU A 261 -21.70 44.64 8.46
C LEU A 261 -22.39 43.98 9.67
N LEU A 262 -21.65 43.20 10.47
CA LEU A 262 -22.17 42.59 11.69
C LEU A 262 -22.48 43.63 12.78
N ILE A 263 -21.63 44.65 12.94
CA ILE A 263 -21.90 45.78 13.84
C ILE A 263 -23.13 46.57 13.40
N HIS A 264 -23.30 46.82 12.09
CA HIS A 264 -24.47 47.50 11.56
C HIS A 264 -25.76 46.70 11.79
N ALA A 265 -25.75 45.37 11.55
CA ALA A 265 -26.88 44.50 11.84
C ALA A 265 -27.27 44.50 13.33
N LEU A 266 -26.28 44.55 14.24
CA LEU A 266 -26.50 44.71 15.67
C LEU A 266 -27.10 46.07 16.05
N TRP A 267 -26.64 47.15 15.42
CA TRP A 267 -27.13 48.51 15.65
C TRP A 267 -28.58 48.68 15.17
N VAL A 268 -28.92 48.18 13.98
CA VAL A 268 -30.31 48.11 13.49
C VAL A 268 -31.17 47.26 14.43
N GLY A 269 -30.68 46.09 14.86
CA GLY A 269 -31.34 45.25 15.86
C GLY A 269 -31.48 45.87 17.26
N HIS A 270 -30.74 46.95 17.55
CA HIS A 270 -30.85 47.74 18.78
C HIS A 270 -31.86 48.89 18.64
N LEU A 271 -31.90 49.59 17.51
CA LEU A 271 -32.88 50.66 17.26
C LEU A 271 -34.32 50.16 17.30
N PHE A 272 -34.59 48.95 16.81
CA PHE A 272 -35.91 48.31 16.94
C PHE A 272 -36.25 47.87 18.38
N ARG A 273 -35.30 47.89 19.32
CA ARG A 273 -35.53 47.63 20.74
C ARG A 273 -35.99 48.88 21.50
N SER A 274 -35.59 50.07 21.07
CA SER A 274 -36.05 51.34 21.63
C SER A 274 -37.34 51.85 20.97
N GLY A 275 -37.49 51.68 19.65
CA GLY A 275 -38.64 52.22 18.90
C GLY A 275 -40.01 51.58 19.17
N HIS A 276 -40.07 50.37 19.73
CA HIS A 276 -41.34 49.63 19.98
C HIS A 276 -41.38 49.04 21.41
N ALA A 277 -41.03 49.83 22.42
CA ALA A 277 -40.97 49.38 23.82
C ALA A 277 -42.34 48.99 24.42
N HIS A 278 -43.46 49.32 23.77
CA HIS A 278 -44.82 49.22 24.35
C HIS A 278 -45.69 48.06 23.84
N ASP A 279 -45.32 47.38 22.74
CA ASP A 279 -46.16 46.35 22.12
C ASP A 279 -45.69 44.93 22.47
N ASN A 280 -46.56 44.17 23.16
CA ASN A 280 -46.32 42.81 23.65
C ASN A 280 -46.47 41.72 22.57
N SER A 281 -46.33 42.07 21.28
CA SER A 281 -46.42 41.11 20.18
C SER A 281 -45.35 40.00 20.27
N GLU A 282 -45.73 38.76 19.91
CA GLU A 282 -44.90 37.58 20.17
C GLU A 282 -43.56 37.51 19.39
N GLY A 283 -43.29 38.47 18.52
CA GLY A 283 -42.06 38.56 17.72
C GLY A 283 -40.86 39.12 18.50
N THR A 284 -41.10 39.92 19.53
CA THR A 284 -40.07 40.67 20.25
C THR A 284 -38.97 39.79 20.88
N PRO A 285 -39.26 38.65 21.55
CA PRO A 285 -38.22 37.77 22.09
C PRO A 285 -37.37 37.10 20.99
N VAL A 286 -37.96 36.78 19.84
CA VAL A 286 -37.26 36.13 18.71
C VAL A 286 -36.28 37.11 18.06
N ARG A 287 -36.69 38.38 17.88
CA ARG A 287 -35.81 39.45 17.41
C ARG A 287 -34.64 39.68 18.36
N GLN A 288 -34.89 39.72 19.67
CA GLN A 288 -33.83 39.84 20.67
C GLN A 288 -32.84 38.65 20.60
N ALA A 289 -33.33 37.41 20.54
CA ALA A 289 -32.48 36.22 20.41
C ALA A 289 -31.61 36.25 19.13
N ALA A 290 -32.14 36.74 18.01
CA ALA A 290 -31.37 36.93 16.78
C ALA A 290 -30.24 37.97 16.93
N THR A 291 -30.52 39.12 17.57
CA THR A 291 -29.49 40.14 17.87
C THR A 291 -28.37 39.58 18.76
N TYR A 292 -28.69 38.77 19.78
CA TYR A 292 -27.66 38.11 20.60
C TYR A 292 -26.89 37.02 19.83
N GLY A 293 -27.53 36.29 18.91
CA GLY A 293 -26.85 35.37 18.00
C GLY A 293 -25.84 36.07 17.08
N LEU A 294 -26.18 37.26 16.55
CA LEU A 294 -25.27 38.10 15.77
C LEU A 294 -24.06 38.60 16.59
N ALA A 295 -24.27 38.95 17.86
CA ALA A 295 -23.17 39.38 18.74
C ALA A 295 -22.21 38.23 19.05
N VAL A 296 -22.76 37.03 19.27
CA VAL A 296 -22.00 35.77 19.44
C VAL A 296 -21.20 35.41 18.18
N LEU A 297 -21.76 35.61 16.98
CA LEU A 297 -21.07 35.44 15.70
C LEU A 297 -19.91 36.45 15.54
N LEU A 298 -20.15 37.73 15.80
CA LEU A 298 -19.16 38.81 15.72
C LEU A 298 -17.95 38.54 16.62
N VAL A 299 -18.18 38.22 17.90
CA VAL A 299 -17.11 37.92 18.86
C VAL A 299 -16.44 36.59 18.55
N GLY A 300 -17.21 35.56 18.18
CA GLY A 300 -16.69 34.22 17.91
C GLY A 300 -15.67 34.17 16.75
N GLY A 301 -15.80 35.04 15.75
CA GLY A 301 -14.88 35.12 14.61
C GLY A 301 -13.44 35.54 14.97
N PHE A 302 -13.22 36.16 16.13
CA PHE A 302 -11.87 36.49 16.64
C PHE A 302 -11.14 35.30 17.26
N PHE A 303 -11.87 34.25 17.67
CA PHE A 303 -11.32 33.15 18.45
C PHE A 303 -11.51 31.76 17.81
N THR A 304 -12.28 31.67 16.73
CA THR A 304 -12.55 30.41 16.02
C THR A 304 -12.75 30.66 14.52
N PRO A 305 -12.57 29.65 13.65
CA PRO A 305 -12.79 29.78 12.22
C PRO A 305 -14.25 29.50 11.83
N LEU A 306 -14.93 30.55 11.38
CA LEU A 306 -16.24 30.45 10.73
C LEU A 306 -16.17 29.97 9.27
N LEU A 307 -15.01 30.07 8.61
CA LEU A 307 -14.94 30.24 7.14
C LEU A 307 -13.98 29.30 6.39
N VAL A 308 -13.46 28.26 7.05
CA VAL A 308 -12.41 27.37 6.49
C VAL A 308 -12.89 26.44 5.35
N ARG A 309 -14.15 26.57 4.89
CA ARG A 309 -14.73 25.88 3.72
C ARG A 309 -15.76 26.75 3.00
N GLY A 310 -15.32 27.92 2.50
CA GLY A 310 -16.12 28.81 1.67
C GLY A 310 -17.10 29.71 2.44
N THR A 311 -17.58 30.76 1.77
CA THR A 311 -18.44 31.80 2.35
C THR A 311 -19.93 31.47 2.35
N GLY A 312 -20.37 30.40 1.68
CA GLY A 312 -21.79 30.09 1.46
C GLY A 312 -22.63 30.00 2.74
N ALA A 313 -22.09 29.40 3.82
CA ALA A 313 -22.79 29.33 5.12
C ALA A 313 -22.94 30.70 5.78
N LEU A 314 -21.95 31.58 5.66
CA LEU A 314 -22.01 32.96 6.15
C LEU A 314 -23.04 33.76 5.35
N MET A 315 -23.05 33.62 4.01
CA MET A 315 -24.03 34.28 3.15
C MET A 315 -25.46 33.81 3.44
N ALA A 316 -25.68 32.51 3.69
CA ALA A 316 -26.98 32.00 4.10
C ALA A 316 -27.46 32.59 5.44
N ILE A 317 -26.56 32.74 6.43
CA ILE A 317 -26.87 33.37 7.72
C ILE A 317 -27.14 34.87 7.56
N LEU A 318 -26.32 35.60 6.79
CA LEU A 318 -26.49 37.04 6.53
C LEU A 318 -27.79 37.32 5.76
N THR A 319 -28.08 36.57 4.70
CA THR A 319 -29.33 36.70 3.94
C THR A 319 -30.55 36.34 4.81
N GLY A 320 -30.47 35.24 5.58
CA GLY A 320 -31.55 34.85 6.49
C GLY A 320 -31.83 35.88 7.59
N THR A 321 -30.78 36.50 8.16
CA THR A 321 -30.93 37.55 9.19
C THR A 321 -31.37 38.89 8.61
N ALA A 322 -30.90 39.27 7.42
CA ALA A 322 -31.37 40.47 6.72
C ALA A 322 -32.86 40.36 6.34
N LEU A 323 -33.32 39.20 5.87
CA LEU A 323 -34.73 38.93 5.61
C LEU A 323 -35.56 38.92 6.91
N ALA A 324 -35.05 38.34 8.00
CA ALA A 324 -35.72 38.34 9.30
C ALA A 324 -35.79 39.73 9.98
N ALA A 325 -34.91 40.65 9.60
CA ALA A 325 -34.91 42.05 10.04
C ALA A 325 -35.76 42.97 9.13
N SER A 326 -36.10 42.54 7.92
CA SER A 326 -36.90 43.34 6.98
C SER A 326 -38.36 43.46 7.46
N PRO A 327 -38.93 44.67 7.56
CA PRO A 327 -40.35 44.83 7.86
C PRO A 327 -41.22 44.36 6.70
N ASN A 328 -42.34 43.72 7.02
CA ASN A 328 -43.38 43.37 6.06
C ASN A 328 -43.97 44.68 5.49
N GLN A 329 -43.86 44.91 4.18
CA GLN A 329 -43.98 46.24 3.54
C GLN A 329 -45.36 46.95 3.65
N LYS A 330 -46.36 46.33 4.30
CA LYS A 330 -47.71 46.90 4.48
C LYS A 330 -47.84 47.98 5.57
N ALA A 331 -46.73 48.41 6.20
CA ALA A 331 -46.73 49.23 7.41
C ALA A 331 -46.09 50.63 7.29
N VAL A 332 -45.85 51.14 6.07
CA VAL A 332 -45.44 52.53 5.85
C VAL A 332 -46.47 53.23 4.96
N ARG A 333 -47.25 54.15 5.55
CA ARG A 333 -48.10 55.10 4.80
C ARG A 333 -47.33 56.40 4.58
N GLY A 334 -47.21 56.84 3.34
CA GLY A 334 -46.65 58.14 2.96
C GLY A 334 -45.40 58.03 2.07
N VAL A 335 -45.34 58.92 1.07
CA VAL A 335 -44.27 59.08 0.05
C VAL A 335 -44.07 57.86 -0.86
N SER A 336 -44.56 57.98 -2.09
CA SER A 336 -44.41 56.99 -3.16
C SER A 336 -43.31 57.36 -4.14
N LEU A 337 -42.26 56.55 -4.23
CA LEU A 337 -41.38 56.46 -5.41
C LEU A 337 -41.28 55.00 -5.85
N PRO A 338 -41.52 54.66 -7.13
CA PRO A 338 -41.50 53.29 -7.61
C PRO A 338 -40.07 52.76 -7.69
N SER A 339 -39.56 52.23 -6.58
CA SER A 339 -38.33 51.44 -6.58
C SER A 339 -38.53 50.21 -7.47
N PRO A 340 -37.68 49.95 -8.48
CA PRO A 340 -37.84 48.76 -9.31
C PRO A 340 -37.75 47.50 -8.43
N PRO A 341 -38.59 46.47 -8.68
CA PRO A 341 -38.69 45.32 -7.78
C PRO A 341 -37.35 44.59 -7.64
N LEU A 342 -37.11 43.97 -6.48
CA LEU A 342 -35.82 43.38 -6.11
C LEU A 342 -35.22 42.43 -7.17
N TRP A 343 -36.06 41.70 -7.91
CA TRP A 343 -35.61 40.83 -9.00
C TRP A 343 -35.03 41.62 -10.18
N PHE A 344 -35.60 42.78 -10.54
CA PHE A 344 -35.13 43.62 -11.65
C PHE A 344 -33.79 44.30 -11.33
N GLN A 345 -33.59 44.67 -10.05
CA GLN A 345 -32.29 45.14 -9.56
C GLN A 345 -31.22 44.03 -9.60
N ALA A 346 -31.60 42.79 -9.27
CA ALA A 346 -30.69 41.64 -9.33
C ALA A 346 -30.31 41.24 -10.77
N VAL A 347 -31.27 41.22 -11.70
CA VAL A 347 -31.03 40.87 -13.13
C VAL A 347 -30.15 41.92 -13.81
N SER A 348 -30.41 43.21 -13.59
CA SER A 348 -29.57 44.30 -14.13
C SER A 348 -28.12 44.20 -13.62
N ALA A 349 -27.94 43.87 -12.33
CA ALA A 349 -26.61 43.67 -11.75
C ALA A 349 -25.90 42.42 -12.28
N ALA A 350 -26.62 41.33 -12.55
CA ALA A 350 -26.05 40.10 -13.12
C ALA A 350 -25.58 40.30 -14.58
N SER A 351 -26.35 41.03 -15.38
CA SER A 351 -26.07 41.27 -16.80
C SER A 351 -24.78 42.06 -17.01
N LEU A 352 -24.55 43.11 -16.19
CA LEU A 352 -23.31 43.89 -16.20
C LEU A 352 -22.06 43.07 -15.85
N LEU A 353 -22.19 42.06 -14.98
CA LEU A 353 -21.09 41.18 -14.59
C LEU A 353 -20.72 40.19 -15.70
N LEU A 354 -21.67 39.79 -16.54
CA LEU A 354 -21.44 38.86 -17.65
C LEU A 354 -20.62 39.51 -18.78
N CYS A 355 -20.95 40.74 -19.16
CA CYS A 355 -20.21 41.48 -20.19
C CYS A 355 -18.73 41.72 -19.80
N ALA A 356 -18.48 42.00 -18.51
CA ALA A 356 -17.12 42.18 -17.99
C ALA A 356 -16.29 40.88 -18.04
N ALA A 357 -16.92 39.72 -17.85
CA ALA A 357 -16.24 38.42 -17.93
C ALA A 357 -15.82 38.04 -19.36
N LEU A 358 -16.66 38.35 -20.36
CA LEU A 358 -16.37 38.05 -21.77
C LEU A 358 -15.14 38.83 -22.29
N LEU A 359 -15.04 40.12 -21.95
CA LEU A 359 -13.89 40.97 -22.32
C LEU A 359 -12.55 40.46 -21.76
N ALA A 360 -12.54 39.80 -20.60
CA ALA A 360 -11.32 39.28 -19.98
C ALA A 360 -10.78 38.00 -20.65
N SER A 361 -11.60 37.29 -21.43
CA SER A 361 -11.23 35.99 -22.02
C SER A 361 -10.32 36.06 -23.25
N HIS A 362 -10.14 37.26 -23.84
CA HIS A 362 -9.54 37.45 -25.16
C HIS A 362 -8.00 37.59 -25.19
N PHE A 363 -7.31 37.45 -24.04
CA PHE A 363 -5.92 37.89 -23.86
C PHE A 363 -4.96 36.83 -23.27
N ALA A 364 -5.12 35.54 -23.60
CA ALA A 364 -4.25 34.45 -23.12
C ALA A 364 -3.67 33.59 -24.27
N PRO A 365 -2.33 33.35 -24.35
CA PRO A 365 -1.68 32.61 -25.45
C PRO A 365 -1.53 31.09 -25.20
N ALA A 366 -1.15 30.34 -26.24
CA ALA A 366 -1.04 28.87 -26.25
C ALA A 366 0.29 28.33 -26.84
N PRO A 367 0.73 27.09 -26.50
CA PRO A 367 2.00 26.47 -26.95
C PRO A 367 1.89 25.56 -28.20
N ARG A 368 3.04 25.06 -28.72
CA ARG A 368 3.19 24.21 -29.93
C ARG A 368 4.03 22.92 -29.69
N PRO A 369 4.04 21.91 -30.61
CA PRO A 369 4.60 20.56 -30.36
C PRO A 369 5.74 20.04 -31.29
N ALA A 370 6.47 19.01 -30.78
CA ALA A 370 7.08 17.79 -31.40
C ALA A 370 7.98 17.78 -32.68
N LEU A 371 8.90 16.78 -32.78
CA LEU A 371 9.50 16.21 -34.03
C LEU A 371 10.32 14.90 -33.82
N THR A 372 10.79 14.25 -34.91
CA THR A 372 11.25 12.82 -35.07
C THR A 372 12.21 12.64 -36.29
N ALA A 373 12.92 11.52 -36.62
CA ALA A 373 13.41 10.27 -35.98
C ALA A 373 14.35 9.46 -36.99
N GLU A 374 14.45 8.12 -36.87
CA GLU A 374 14.87 7.08 -37.89
C GLU A 374 16.35 6.54 -37.99
N THR A 375 16.51 5.36 -38.64
CA THR A 375 17.71 4.49 -38.90
C THR A 375 17.25 3.17 -39.61
N PRO A 376 18.09 2.19 -40.10
CA PRO A 376 19.56 2.05 -40.24
C PRO A 376 20.01 2.02 -41.75
N PRO A 377 20.99 1.23 -42.29
CA PRO A 377 21.04 -0.26 -42.34
C PRO A 377 22.47 -0.87 -42.18
N VAL A 378 22.69 -2.09 -42.68
CA VAL A 378 23.88 -2.97 -42.48
C VAL A 378 24.18 -3.75 -43.79
N ALA A 379 25.35 -4.37 -44.05
CA ALA A 379 26.58 -4.63 -43.25
C ALA A 379 27.83 -4.79 -44.16
N GLY A 380 29.02 -4.91 -43.56
CA GLY A 380 30.31 -5.30 -44.17
C GLY A 380 31.26 -5.80 -43.07
N GLN A 381 32.38 -6.48 -43.41
CA GLN A 381 33.33 -7.18 -42.50
C GLN A 381 33.27 -6.72 -41.03
N SER A 382 32.52 -7.41 -40.19
CA SER A 382 31.82 -6.79 -39.05
C SER A 382 32.66 -6.51 -37.81
N ARG A 383 33.93 -6.94 -37.77
CA ARG A 383 34.85 -6.68 -36.67
C ARG A 383 36.32 -6.76 -37.09
N PHE A 384 37.11 -5.79 -36.63
CA PHE A 384 38.57 -5.80 -36.54
C PHE A 384 38.98 -5.77 -35.07
N ASP A 385 40.13 -6.34 -34.74
CA ASP A 385 40.58 -6.54 -33.36
C ASP A 385 42.11 -6.52 -33.34
N PHE A 386 42.69 -5.59 -32.59
CA PHE A 386 44.12 -5.30 -32.53
C PHE A 386 44.58 -5.39 -31.07
N GLU A 387 45.59 -6.22 -30.79
CA GLU A 387 46.37 -6.14 -29.54
C GLU A 387 47.24 -4.86 -29.63
N ALA A 388 47.23 -4.02 -28.60
CA ALA A 388 47.74 -2.64 -28.69
C ALA A 388 49.27 -2.58 -28.84
N GLU A 389 49.99 -3.54 -28.29
CA GLU A 389 51.43 -3.72 -28.42
C GLU A 389 51.90 -4.11 -29.82
N ALA A 390 50.98 -4.46 -30.73
CA ALA A 390 51.29 -4.82 -32.12
C ALA A 390 51.21 -3.63 -33.10
N LEU A 391 50.83 -2.43 -32.64
CA LEU A 391 50.83 -1.22 -33.47
C LEU A 391 52.26 -0.71 -33.69
N ALA A 392 52.56 -0.25 -34.92
CA ALA A 392 53.92 0.06 -35.35
C ALA A 392 53.99 1.25 -36.34
N PRO A 393 55.13 1.95 -36.45
CA PRO A 393 56.30 1.87 -35.56
C PRO A 393 55.97 2.33 -34.13
N LEU A 394 56.89 2.07 -33.19
CA LEU A 394 56.83 2.53 -31.80
C LEU A 394 57.71 3.79 -31.63
N PRO A 395 57.13 4.99 -31.40
CA PRO A 395 57.87 6.19 -31.02
C PRO A 395 58.41 6.10 -29.58
N GLU A 396 59.41 6.92 -29.24
CA GLU A 396 60.09 6.88 -27.92
C GLU A 396 59.17 7.09 -26.71
N CYS A 397 57.99 7.70 -26.89
CA CYS A 397 56.99 7.90 -25.83
C CYS A 397 56.07 6.69 -25.59
N TRP A 398 56.13 5.64 -26.41
CA TRP A 398 55.28 4.45 -26.31
C TRP A 398 56.11 3.19 -26.03
N HIS A 399 55.86 2.55 -24.89
CA HIS A 399 56.55 1.33 -24.46
C HIS A 399 55.57 0.17 -24.33
N VAL A 400 56.00 -1.02 -24.75
CA VAL A 400 55.30 -2.27 -24.41
C VAL A 400 55.74 -2.71 -23.01
N VAL A 401 54.80 -2.90 -22.08
CA VAL A 401 55.06 -3.20 -20.68
C VAL A 401 54.30 -4.46 -20.22
N PRO A 402 54.86 -5.25 -19.28
CA PRO A 402 54.11 -6.34 -18.65
C PRO A 402 52.84 -5.86 -17.94
N ALA A 403 51.74 -6.54 -18.20
CA ALA A 403 50.42 -6.28 -17.65
C ALA A 403 49.64 -7.62 -17.50
N PRO A 404 49.80 -8.36 -16.39
CA PRO A 404 49.24 -9.72 -16.22
C PRO A 404 47.71 -9.88 -16.29
N GLN A 405 46.95 -8.80 -16.47
CA GLN A 405 45.49 -8.77 -16.64
C GLN A 405 45.04 -8.32 -18.04
N ALA A 406 45.98 -7.90 -18.90
CA ALA A 406 45.77 -7.60 -20.30
C ALA A 406 45.60 -8.88 -21.13
N SER A 407 45.34 -8.75 -22.43
CA SER A 407 45.58 -9.81 -23.40
C SER A 407 47.08 -10.09 -23.50
N GLY A 408 47.46 -11.33 -23.82
CA GLY A 408 48.87 -11.75 -23.92
C GLY A 408 49.74 -11.64 -22.64
N GLY A 409 49.28 -10.94 -21.59
CA GLY A 409 50.08 -10.52 -20.44
C GLY A 409 50.89 -9.23 -20.66
N MET A 410 50.69 -8.52 -21.77
CA MET A 410 51.42 -7.30 -22.15
C MET A 410 50.44 -6.16 -22.45
N ALA A 411 50.90 -4.92 -22.45
CA ALA A 411 50.10 -3.76 -22.85
C ALA A 411 51.00 -2.65 -23.42
N LEU A 412 50.44 -1.80 -24.28
CA LEU A 412 51.06 -0.56 -24.71
C LEU A 412 50.86 0.52 -23.63
N ALA A 413 51.89 1.29 -23.29
CA ALA A 413 51.83 2.30 -22.24
C ALA A 413 52.70 3.54 -22.54
N VAL A 414 52.25 4.70 -22.06
CA VAL A 414 53.10 5.89 -21.93
C VAL A 414 53.76 5.85 -20.54
N PRO A 415 55.06 6.16 -20.40
CA PRO A 415 55.76 6.14 -19.10
C PRO A 415 55.37 7.33 -18.22
N ASP A 416 56.04 7.50 -17.07
CA ASP A 416 55.93 8.68 -16.20
C ASP A 416 56.80 9.81 -16.80
N MET A 417 56.18 10.81 -17.43
CA MET A 417 56.82 11.95 -18.11
C MET A 417 55.89 13.17 -18.14
N ASP A 418 56.35 14.34 -18.58
CA ASP A 418 55.53 15.55 -18.58
C ASP A 418 54.53 15.55 -19.75
N ASN A 419 53.23 15.73 -19.46
CA ASN A 419 52.18 15.78 -20.49
C ASN A 419 52.40 16.89 -21.54
N SER A 420 53.19 17.92 -21.23
CA SER A 420 53.54 18.97 -22.19
C SER A 420 54.44 18.47 -23.32
N GLU A 421 55.31 17.48 -23.06
CA GLU A 421 56.21 16.83 -24.04
C GLU A 421 55.46 15.92 -25.02
N LEU A 422 54.23 15.52 -24.68
CA LEU A 422 53.36 14.68 -25.53
C LEU A 422 52.60 15.49 -26.60
N ASN A 423 52.59 16.83 -26.53
CA ASN A 423 51.88 17.67 -27.48
C ASN A 423 52.48 17.59 -28.89
N GLY A 424 51.80 16.86 -29.79
CA GLY A 424 52.27 16.64 -31.16
C GLY A 424 53.31 15.51 -31.27
N ALA A 425 53.50 14.71 -30.23
CA ALA A 425 54.29 13.48 -30.31
C ALA A 425 53.68 12.49 -31.31
N ALA A 426 54.52 11.70 -31.97
CA ALA A 426 54.08 10.72 -32.96
C ALA A 426 53.19 9.63 -32.32
N GLY A 427 52.24 9.12 -33.10
CA GLY A 427 51.41 7.99 -32.70
C GLY A 427 52.00 6.64 -33.12
N VAL A 428 51.40 5.57 -32.60
CA VAL A 428 51.53 4.21 -33.15
C VAL A 428 50.39 3.96 -34.13
N HIS A 429 50.58 3.07 -35.11
CA HIS A 429 49.60 2.86 -36.18
C HIS A 429 49.26 1.38 -36.45
N ALA A 430 48.04 1.13 -36.92
CA ALA A 430 47.62 -0.12 -37.56
C ALA A 430 46.98 0.18 -38.91
N ARG A 431 47.23 -0.68 -39.91
CA ARG A 431 46.58 -0.62 -41.23
C ARG A 431 45.62 -1.78 -41.40
N PHE A 432 44.48 -1.52 -42.01
CA PHE A 432 43.43 -2.50 -42.27
C PHE A 432 42.66 -2.12 -43.54
N ASP A 433 42.27 -3.11 -44.33
CA ASP A 433 41.51 -2.91 -45.56
C ASP A 433 40.02 -3.19 -45.34
N LEU A 434 39.17 -2.28 -45.79
CA LEU A 434 37.72 -2.41 -45.80
C LEU A 434 37.22 -2.87 -47.16
N LEU A 435 36.58 -4.03 -47.18
CA LEU A 435 36.00 -4.63 -48.38
C LEU A 435 34.78 -3.85 -48.90
N GLU A 436 34.05 -3.14 -48.03
CA GLU A 436 32.87 -2.33 -48.34
C GLU A 436 32.78 -1.12 -47.39
N ALA A 437 32.07 -0.06 -47.79
CA ALA A 437 31.90 1.14 -46.98
C ALA A 437 30.89 0.87 -45.84
N ALA A 438 31.29 1.13 -44.59
CA ALA A 438 30.49 0.84 -43.41
C ALA A 438 30.80 1.77 -42.23
N THR A 439 29.89 1.77 -41.25
CA THR A 439 30.04 2.52 -39.99
C THR A 439 30.46 1.56 -38.88
N TYR A 440 31.59 1.84 -38.25
CA TYR A 440 32.17 1.07 -37.15
C TYR A 440 32.14 1.88 -35.86
N GLU A 441 31.65 1.27 -34.78
CA GLU A 441 31.94 1.69 -33.41
C GLU A 441 33.36 1.25 -33.03
N SER A 442 34.03 2.01 -32.18
CA SER A 442 35.36 1.66 -31.66
C SER A 442 35.30 1.38 -30.16
N TRP A 443 36.08 0.40 -29.70
CA TRP A 443 36.11 -0.05 -28.32
C TRP A 443 37.56 -0.30 -27.89
N PHE A 444 37.97 0.27 -26.75
CA PHE A 444 39.35 0.23 -26.27
C PHE A 444 39.40 -0.44 -24.90
N ARG A 445 40.23 -1.47 -24.73
CA ARG A 445 40.54 -2.02 -23.41
C ARG A 445 41.70 -1.23 -22.84
N VAL A 446 41.44 -0.47 -21.78
CA VAL A 446 42.34 0.56 -21.23
C VAL A 446 42.50 0.41 -19.72
N LEU A 447 43.61 0.92 -19.18
CA LEU A 447 43.80 1.15 -17.76
C LEU A 447 44.39 2.54 -17.55
N TRP A 448 43.59 3.39 -16.93
CA TRP A 448 43.93 4.77 -16.56
C TRP A 448 44.53 4.80 -15.15
N LYS A 449 45.51 5.68 -14.88
CA LYS A 449 46.16 5.76 -13.55
C LYS A 449 45.49 6.78 -12.64
N HIS A 450 45.04 7.91 -13.19
CA HIS A 450 44.37 9.02 -12.49
C HIS A 450 43.80 10.03 -13.50
N GLY A 451 43.02 11.03 -13.06
CA GLY A 451 42.38 12.05 -13.91
C GLY A 451 43.30 13.06 -14.64
N CYS A 452 44.59 12.77 -14.74
CA CYS A 452 45.58 13.45 -15.61
C CYS A 452 46.38 12.43 -16.45
N ALA A 453 45.87 11.20 -16.51
CA ALA A 453 46.41 9.98 -17.12
C ALA A 453 45.23 9.03 -17.40
N ASN A 454 44.19 9.56 -18.05
CA ASN A 454 42.93 8.89 -18.34
C ASN A 454 42.46 9.07 -19.79
N SER A 455 43.33 9.48 -20.70
CA SER A 455 42.95 9.72 -22.09
C SER A 455 44.06 9.52 -23.11
N VAL A 456 43.64 9.14 -24.31
CA VAL A 456 44.47 8.99 -25.52
C VAL A 456 43.77 9.67 -26.70
N LEU A 457 44.51 9.96 -27.77
CA LEU A 457 43.94 10.48 -29.01
C LEU A 457 43.90 9.37 -30.06
N VAL A 458 42.74 9.14 -30.67
CA VAL A 458 42.58 8.25 -31.82
C VAL A 458 42.27 9.03 -33.08
N GLN A 459 42.87 8.62 -34.19
CA GLN A 459 42.63 9.15 -35.52
C GLN A 459 42.52 7.99 -36.51
N VAL A 460 41.66 8.12 -37.53
CA VAL A 460 41.60 7.21 -38.68
C VAL A 460 41.74 8.04 -39.94
N ASP A 461 42.74 7.73 -40.75
CA ASP A 461 43.15 8.50 -41.94
C ASP A 461 43.41 9.98 -41.60
N ASP A 462 43.20 10.91 -42.54
CA ASP A 462 43.41 12.36 -42.35
C ASP A 462 42.29 13.07 -41.53
N ARG A 463 41.53 12.34 -40.71
CA ARG A 463 40.43 12.90 -39.90
C ARG A 463 40.95 13.60 -38.64
N PRO A 464 40.23 14.60 -38.09
CA PRO A 464 40.58 15.19 -36.80
C PRO A 464 40.68 14.14 -35.69
N ALA A 465 41.80 14.13 -34.98
CA ALA A 465 42.01 13.25 -33.84
C ALA A 465 40.95 13.50 -32.76
N SER A 466 40.37 12.40 -32.27
CA SER A 466 39.28 12.38 -31.28
C SER A 466 39.78 11.79 -29.98
N MET A 467 39.35 12.36 -28.85
CA MET A 467 39.77 11.87 -27.53
C MET A 467 38.99 10.60 -27.15
N VAL A 468 39.71 9.61 -26.63
CA VAL A 468 39.20 8.35 -26.07
C VAL A 468 39.58 8.31 -24.60
N GLY A 469 38.60 8.09 -23.73
CA GLY A 469 38.73 8.25 -22.28
C GLY A 469 38.23 9.61 -21.80
N ASN A 470 38.96 10.21 -20.86
CA ASN A 470 38.51 11.28 -19.97
C ASN A 470 37.28 10.90 -19.11
N ASP A 471 37.10 9.60 -18.87
CA ASP A 471 36.18 9.07 -17.88
C ASP A 471 36.83 9.06 -16.47
N GLY A 472 35.99 8.89 -15.45
CA GLY A 472 36.41 8.93 -14.04
C GLY A 472 36.95 7.62 -13.47
N THR A 473 37.15 6.59 -14.30
CA THR A 473 37.47 5.23 -13.83
C THR A 473 38.96 4.96 -13.92
N TYR A 474 39.61 4.67 -12.79
CA TYR A 474 41.06 4.50 -12.70
C TYR A 474 41.44 3.18 -12.02
N GLY A 475 42.66 2.69 -12.30
CA GLY A 475 43.27 1.54 -11.61
C GLY A 475 42.77 0.16 -12.06
N VAL A 476 41.82 0.07 -13.00
CA VAL A 476 41.23 -1.18 -13.49
C VAL A 476 41.27 -1.26 -15.01
N TRP A 477 41.33 -2.48 -15.55
CA TRP A 477 41.17 -2.73 -16.99
C TRP A 477 39.69 -2.68 -17.38
N GLN A 478 39.31 -1.67 -18.15
CA GLN A 478 37.94 -1.44 -18.61
C GLN A 478 37.84 -1.39 -20.13
N TRP A 479 36.68 -1.76 -20.69
CA TRP A 479 36.33 -1.46 -22.07
C TRP A 479 35.60 -0.12 -22.13
N ILE A 480 36.16 0.85 -22.83
CA ILE A 480 35.51 2.14 -23.11
C ILE A 480 35.13 2.24 -24.58
N ALA A 481 34.01 2.88 -24.86
CA ALA A 481 33.63 3.24 -26.22
C ALA A 481 34.46 4.43 -26.70
N GLY A 482 34.94 4.37 -27.94
CA GLY A 482 35.55 5.47 -28.65
C GLY A 482 34.63 6.05 -29.73
N PRO A 483 35.15 6.95 -30.59
CA PRO A 483 34.37 7.56 -31.67
C PRO A 483 33.90 6.52 -32.70
N THR A 484 32.74 6.79 -33.29
CA THR A 484 32.20 6.03 -34.42
C THR A 484 32.82 6.52 -35.74
N PHE A 485 33.32 5.60 -36.56
CA PHE A 485 33.93 5.89 -37.85
C PHE A 485 33.08 5.35 -39.01
N THR A 486 32.44 6.24 -39.79
CA THR A 486 31.92 5.89 -41.12
C THR A 486 33.07 5.93 -42.13
N LEU A 487 33.50 4.76 -42.59
CA LEU A 487 34.65 4.56 -43.47
C LEU A 487 34.20 4.07 -44.85
N GLN A 488 35.09 4.16 -45.84
CA GLN A 488 34.80 3.80 -47.24
C GLN A 488 35.36 2.42 -47.57
N LYS A 489 35.16 1.97 -48.82
CA LYS A 489 35.88 0.79 -49.34
C LYS A 489 37.31 1.20 -49.69
N GLY A 490 38.31 0.53 -49.12
CA GLY A 490 39.73 0.84 -49.34
C GLY A 490 40.61 0.53 -48.12
N GLY A 491 41.90 0.85 -48.23
CA GLY A 491 42.85 0.73 -47.13
C GLY A 491 42.77 1.93 -46.19
N HIS A 492 42.73 1.67 -44.88
CA HIS A 492 42.59 2.66 -43.81
C HIS A 492 43.73 2.54 -42.79
N GLN A 493 44.06 3.66 -42.12
CA GLN A 493 45.10 3.69 -41.09
C GLN A 493 44.54 4.22 -39.76
N LEU A 494 44.39 3.31 -38.79
CA LEU A 494 44.14 3.64 -37.39
C LEU A 494 45.42 4.16 -36.76
N THR A 495 45.31 5.23 -35.98
CA THR A 495 46.41 5.91 -35.29
C THR A 495 46.04 6.13 -33.84
N LEU A 496 46.92 5.75 -32.92
CA LEU A 496 46.81 6.01 -31.50
C LEU A 496 47.97 6.93 -31.08
N ALA A 497 47.65 8.19 -30.78
CA ALA A 497 48.59 9.20 -30.32
C ALA A 497 48.51 9.38 -28.80
N PRO A 498 49.63 9.63 -28.12
CA PRO A 498 49.62 9.87 -26.69
C PRO A 498 49.01 11.26 -26.42
N ARG A 499 48.33 11.39 -25.28
CA ARG A 499 47.85 12.69 -24.77
C ARG A 499 48.36 12.94 -23.36
N GLU A 500 48.44 11.88 -22.56
CA GLU A 500 48.84 11.92 -21.16
C GLU A 500 49.81 10.78 -20.87
N ALA A 501 50.73 11.04 -19.94
CA ALA A 501 51.61 10.04 -19.35
C ALA A 501 50.80 8.94 -18.65
N LEU A 502 51.46 7.81 -18.37
CA LEU A 502 50.97 6.76 -17.48
C LEU A 502 49.68 6.02 -17.87
N VAL A 503 49.09 6.34 -19.03
CA VAL A 503 47.99 5.59 -19.63
C VAL A 503 48.46 4.22 -20.14
N ARG A 504 47.57 3.22 -20.12
CA ARG A 504 47.80 1.91 -20.73
C ARG A 504 46.63 1.50 -21.63
N VAL A 505 46.95 0.86 -22.75
CA VAL A 505 46.01 0.28 -23.71
C VAL A 505 46.42 -1.17 -23.98
N ASP A 506 45.44 -2.06 -24.00
CA ASP A 506 45.58 -3.51 -24.16
C ASP A 506 45.02 -3.94 -25.53
N ARG A 507 43.78 -3.53 -25.86
CA ARG A 507 43.13 -3.87 -27.13
C ARG A 507 42.39 -2.71 -27.74
N ILE A 508 42.27 -2.76 -29.06
CA ILE A 508 41.40 -1.88 -29.85
C ILE A 508 40.54 -2.74 -30.76
N ILE A 509 39.22 -2.56 -30.70
CA ILE A 509 38.24 -3.22 -31.57
C ILE A 509 37.54 -2.16 -32.39
N LEU A 510 37.30 -2.45 -33.66
CA LEU A 510 36.36 -1.73 -34.50
C LEU A 510 35.26 -2.72 -34.89
N SER A 511 33.99 -2.47 -34.55
CA SER A 511 32.88 -3.37 -34.88
C SER A 511 31.65 -2.63 -35.42
N THR A 512 30.90 -3.28 -36.31
CA THR A 512 29.60 -2.74 -36.76
C THR A 512 28.56 -2.84 -35.63
N PRO A 513 27.56 -1.93 -35.50
CA PRO A 513 26.64 -1.79 -34.35
C PRO A 513 25.74 -2.97 -33.93
N HIS A 514 26.00 -4.18 -34.44
CA HIS A 514 25.29 -5.42 -34.09
C HIS A 514 26.23 -6.52 -33.55
N VAL A 515 27.53 -6.23 -33.41
CA VAL A 515 28.53 -7.10 -32.78
C VAL A 515 29.02 -6.43 -31.51
N GLY A 516 28.39 -6.81 -30.38
CA GLY A 516 28.63 -6.20 -29.07
C GLY A 516 30.02 -6.46 -28.47
N ALA A 517 30.29 -5.79 -27.34
CA ALA A 517 31.56 -5.84 -26.63
C ALA A 517 31.94 -7.27 -26.17
N PRO A 518 33.24 -7.61 -26.13
CA PRO A 518 33.70 -9.00 -25.91
C PRO A 518 33.78 -9.42 -24.43
N GLU A 519 33.27 -10.61 -24.13
CA GLU A 519 33.49 -11.31 -22.87
C GLU A 519 34.82 -12.10 -22.84
N LYS A 520 35.30 -12.44 -21.63
CA LYS A 520 36.35 -13.44 -21.37
C LYS A 520 35.86 -14.40 -20.27
N GLN A 521 36.31 -15.64 -20.28
CA GLN A 521 35.75 -16.75 -19.48
C GLN A 521 36.85 -17.73 -19.05
N GLU A 522 36.84 -18.18 -17.78
CA GLU A 522 37.52 -19.40 -17.31
C GLU A 522 36.80 -19.99 -16.07
N PRO A 523 36.99 -21.28 -15.73
CA PRO A 523 35.99 -22.06 -14.98
C PRO A 523 36.20 -22.20 -13.46
N ARG A 524 35.08 -22.35 -12.76
CA ARG A 524 34.93 -22.97 -11.43
C ARG A 524 33.66 -23.83 -11.44
N PRO A 525 33.48 -24.79 -10.51
CA PRO A 525 32.19 -25.48 -10.36
C PRO A 525 31.09 -24.43 -10.07
N PRO A 526 30.09 -24.26 -10.96
CA PRO A 526 29.24 -23.08 -10.92
C PRO A 526 28.13 -23.21 -9.86
N PRO A 527 27.67 -22.09 -9.26
CA PRO A 527 26.42 -22.06 -8.52
C PRO A 527 25.26 -22.47 -9.44
N LEU A 528 24.33 -23.27 -8.91
CA LEU A 528 23.25 -24.01 -9.59
C LEU A 528 22.86 -23.43 -10.99
N SER A 529 23.61 -23.85 -12.02
CA SER A 529 23.66 -23.14 -13.29
C SER A 529 22.62 -23.68 -14.27
N ILE A 530 21.44 -23.08 -14.25
CA ILE A 530 20.29 -23.39 -15.12
C ILE A 530 20.68 -23.57 -16.61
N PRO A 531 21.61 -22.82 -17.22
CA PRO A 531 22.04 -23.05 -18.60
C PRO A 531 22.59 -24.45 -18.91
N ALA A 532 23.21 -25.13 -17.94
CA ALA A 532 23.87 -26.43 -18.14
C ALA A 532 22.92 -27.64 -18.09
N LEU A 533 21.67 -27.44 -17.68
CA LEU A 533 20.67 -28.50 -17.60
C LEU A 533 20.10 -28.85 -18.99
N PRO A 534 19.80 -30.13 -19.27
CA PRO A 534 19.17 -30.53 -20.54
C PRO A 534 17.77 -29.91 -20.67
N PRO A 535 17.29 -29.56 -21.88
CA PRO A 535 15.95 -29.00 -22.06
C PRO A 535 14.85 -29.94 -21.57
N TRP A 536 13.96 -29.45 -20.70
CA TRP A 536 12.76 -30.17 -20.27
C TRP A 536 11.60 -29.82 -21.20
N ASN A 537 11.22 -30.75 -22.07
CA ASN A 537 10.07 -30.62 -22.97
C ASN A 537 9.35 -31.99 -23.11
N PRO A 538 8.58 -32.41 -22.09
CA PRO A 538 7.81 -33.66 -22.14
C PRO A 538 6.69 -33.55 -23.18
N ALA A 539 6.42 -34.65 -23.88
CA ALA A 539 5.41 -34.67 -24.94
C ALA A 539 4.00 -34.37 -24.39
N GLU A 540 3.21 -33.58 -25.13
CA GLU A 540 1.81 -33.37 -24.77
C GLU A 540 1.02 -34.67 -24.99
N ARG A 541 0.51 -35.26 -23.90
CA ARG A 541 -0.59 -36.24 -23.99
C ARG A 541 -1.80 -35.58 -24.64
N GLN A 542 -2.60 -36.36 -25.36
CA GLN A 542 -3.96 -35.96 -25.70
C GLN A 542 -4.73 -35.52 -24.43
N PRO A 543 -5.60 -34.50 -24.52
CA PRO A 543 -6.36 -34.01 -23.37
C PRO A 543 -7.10 -35.12 -22.63
N ARG A 544 -7.02 -35.12 -21.29
CA ARG A 544 -8.02 -35.81 -20.46
C ARG A 544 -9.39 -35.13 -20.66
N PRO A 545 -10.51 -35.76 -20.28
CA PRO A 545 -11.79 -35.05 -20.21
C PRO A 545 -11.61 -33.77 -19.40
N ALA A 546 -12.17 -32.67 -19.90
CA ALA A 546 -11.89 -31.31 -19.42
C ALA A 546 -12.65 -30.97 -18.13
N PHE A 547 -12.48 -31.80 -17.10
CA PHE A 547 -13.09 -31.60 -15.79
C PHE A 547 -12.61 -30.28 -15.18
N LEU A 548 -13.55 -29.40 -14.84
CA LEU A 548 -13.26 -28.08 -14.33
C LEU A 548 -14.11 -27.77 -13.10
N ALA A 549 -13.45 -27.59 -11.96
CA ALA A 549 -14.09 -27.19 -10.72
C ALA A 549 -14.30 -25.67 -10.64
N ALA A 550 -15.42 -25.24 -10.08
CA ALA A 550 -15.68 -23.87 -9.69
C ALA A 550 -15.72 -23.71 -8.18
N ILE A 551 -15.15 -22.63 -7.65
CA ILE A 551 -15.14 -22.32 -6.21
C ILE A 551 -15.75 -20.94 -5.92
N GLY A 552 -16.59 -20.84 -4.89
CA GLY A 552 -17.42 -19.66 -4.60
C GLY A 552 -17.67 -19.40 -3.11
N GLY A 553 -18.07 -18.16 -2.79
CA GLY A 553 -18.33 -17.69 -1.42
C GLY A 553 -17.07 -17.30 -0.62
N VAL A 554 -17.18 -17.30 0.71
CA VAL A 554 -16.16 -16.77 1.64
C VAL A 554 -14.84 -17.56 1.69
N PHE A 555 -14.89 -18.89 1.59
CA PHE A 555 -13.74 -19.76 1.90
C PHE A 555 -13.02 -20.33 0.67
N GLN A 556 -13.13 -19.63 -0.48
CA GLN A 556 -12.46 -19.99 -1.74
C GLN A 556 -11.01 -20.51 -1.57
N PRO A 557 -10.10 -19.86 -0.80
CA PRO A 557 -8.71 -20.33 -0.66
C PRO A 557 -8.56 -21.73 -0.03
N GLY A 558 -9.51 -22.14 0.83
CA GLY A 558 -9.50 -23.46 1.44
C GLY A 558 -9.86 -24.56 0.43
N ALA A 559 -10.93 -24.34 -0.35
CA ALA A 559 -11.32 -25.25 -1.43
C ALA A 559 -10.24 -25.30 -2.53
N GLU A 560 -9.64 -24.16 -2.86
CA GLU A 560 -8.50 -24.03 -3.78
C GLU A 560 -7.29 -24.86 -3.34
N SER A 561 -6.84 -24.74 -2.08
CA SER A 561 -5.72 -25.54 -1.57
C SER A 561 -5.99 -27.05 -1.64
N LEU A 562 -7.24 -27.48 -1.40
CA LEU A 562 -7.65 -28.89 -1.47
C LEU A 562 -7.74 -29.42 -2.91
N LEU A 563 -8.21 -28.61 -3.86
CA LEU A 563 -8.25 -28.97 -5.29
C LEU A 563 -6.84 -29.02 -5.89
N VAL A 564 -5.96 -28.06 -5.55
CA VAL A 564 -4.56 -28.08 -5.97
C VAL A 564 -3.80 -29.22 -5.31
N GLN A 565 -4.12 -29.65 -4.08
CA GLN A 565 -3.54 -30.85 -3.44
C GLN A 565 -3.86 -32.18 -4.14
N LEU A 566 -4.76 -32.20 -5.13
CA LEU A 566 -5.02 -33.32 -6.05
C LEU A 566 -4.67 -33.00 -7.52
N GLY A 567 -4.23 -31.78 -7.82
CA GLY A 567 -4.02 -31.33 -9.19
C GLY A 567 -5.30 -31.30 -10.01
N VAL A 568 -6.42 -30.86 -9.42
CA VAL A 568 -7.72 -30.71 -10.09
C VAL A 568 -7.83 -29.29 -10.66
N PRO A 569 -8.11 -29.11 -11.97
CA PRO A 569 -8.26 -27.79 -12.58
C PRO A 569 -9.45 -27.01 -11.99
N TYR A 570 -9.27 -25.70 -11.76
CA TYR A 570 -10.27 -24.89 -11.07
C TYR A 570 -10.36 -23.43 -11.53
N VAL A 571 -11.49 -22.79 -11.23
CA VAL A 571 -11.81 -21.36 -11.47
C VAL A 571 -12.53 -20.73 -10.26
N ARG A 572 -12.15 -19.50 -9.88
CA ARG A 572 -12.86 -18.70 -8.86
C ARG A 572 -14.05 -17.96 -9.45
N LEU A 573 -15.24 -18.19 -8.89
CA LEU A 573 -16.48 -17.48 -9.28
C LEU A 573 -16.79 -16.29 -8.37
N SER A 574 -17.55 -15.34 -8.91
CA SER A 574 -18.18 -14.25 -8.16
C SER A 574 -19.54 -14.67 -7.59
N ASP A 575 -20.00 -13.97 -6.56
CA ASP A 575 -21.36 -14.16 -6.03
C ASP A 575 -22.44 -13.91 -7.11
N HIS A 576 -22.13 -13.16 -8.18
CA HIS A 576 -22.98 -12.96 -9.36
C HIS A 576 -22.98 -14.15 -10.33
N GLU A 577 -21.84 -14.76 -10.65
CA GLU A 577 -21.80 -15.96 -11.52
C GLU A 577 -22.35 -17.20 -10.82
N LEU A 578 -22.23 -17.28 -9.50
CA LEU A 578 -22.89 -18.31 -8.69
C LEU A 578 -24.42 -18.22 -8.78
N ALA A 579 -24.97 -17.06 -9.18
CA ALA A 579 -26.39 -16.84 -9.43
C ALA A 579 -26.79 -16.94 -10.92
N ASP A 580 -25.86 -17.28 -11.82
CA ASP A 580 -26.08 -17.43 -13.26
C ASP A 580 -25.94 -18.89 -13.68
N THR A 581 -27.08 -19.54 -13.94
CA THR A 581 -27.16 -20.94 -14.40
C THR A 581 -26.36 -21.18 -15.69
N SER A 582 -26.23 -20.19 -16.57
CA SER A 582 -25.44 -20.30 -17.81
C SER A 582 -23.93 -20.19 -17.54
N ALA A 583 -23.53 -19.40 -16.54
CA ALA A 583 -22.15 -19.34 -16.08
C ALA A 583 -21.73 -20.65 -15.40
N LEU A 584 -22.62 -21.30 -14.64
CA LEU A 584 -22.40 -22.58 -13.95
C LEU A 584 -22.31 -23.78 -14.90
N ALA A 585 -23.01 -23.77 -16.03
CA ALA A 585 -23.04 -24.87 -17.00
C ALA A 585 -21.71 -25.16 -17.75
N ARG A 586 -20.60 -24.56 -17.29
CA ARG A 586 -19.23 -24.70 -17.83
C ARG A 586 -18.29 -25.47 -16.90
N TYR A 587 -18.85 -26.06 -15.83
CA TYR A 587 -18.12 -26.72 -14.74
C TYR A 587 -18.79 -28.04 -14.38
N ASP A 588 -18.02 -29.01 -13.91
CA ASP A 588 -18.53 -30.33 -13.50
C ASP A 588 -18.86 -30.35 -12.01
N LEU A 589 -18.07 -29.61 -11.22
CA LEU A 589 -18.20 -29.48 -9.78
C LEU A 589 -18.22 -27.99 -9.37
N VAL A 590 -19.15 -27.61 -8.51
CA VAL A 590 -19.26 -26.24 -7.96
C VAL A 590 -19.24 -26.31 -6.42
N TRP A 591 -18.15 -25.85 -5.80
CA TRP A 591 -18.01 -25.74 -4.35
C TRP A 591 -18.37 -24.33 -3.87
N ILE A 592 -19.38 -24.24 -3.01
CA ILE A 592 -19.86 -22.98 -2.43
C ILE A 592 -19.74 -23.06 -0.92
N SER A 593 -18.98 -22.12 -0.39
CA SER A 593 -18.72 -21.97 1.03
C SER A 593 -19.29 -20.64 1.52
N ARG A 594 -20.47 -20.64 2.14
CA ARG A 594 -21.23 -19.48 2.66
C ARG A 594 -21.29 -18.24 1.73
N VAL A 595 -22.50 -17.94 1.26
CA VAL A 595 -22.85 -16.67 0.60
C VAL A 595 -23.32 -15.66 1.67
N VAL A 596 -23.00 -14.37 1.52
CA VAL A 596 -23.53 -13.29 2.37
C VAL A 596 -24.33 -12.30 1.52
N GLY A 597 -25.55 -11.99 1.97
CA GLY A 597 -26.55 -11.25 1.21
C GLY A 597 -27.87 -12.01 1.20
N ASP A 598 -28.64 -11.89 0.11
CA ASP A 598 -29.69 -12.87 -0.21
C ASP A 598 -29.08 -14.01 -1.04
N PRO A 599 -28.98 -15.24 -0.51
CA PRO A 599 -28.40 -16.38 -1.23
C PRO A 599 -29.42 -17.07 -2.17
N SER A 600 -30.68 -16.65 -2.19
CA SER A 600 -31.75 -17.30 -2.95
C SER A 600 -31.47 -17.41 -4.47
N PRO A 601 -30.88 -16.40 -5.15
CA PRO A 601 -30.49 -16.53 -6.56
C PRO A 601 -29.43 -17.60 -6.79
N VAL A 602 -28.41 -17.66 -5.93
CA VAL A 602 -27.34 -18.67 -5.98
C VAL A 602 -27.92 -20.07 -5.79
N PHE A 603 -28.72 -20.30 -4.74
CA PHE A 603 -29.34 -21.61 -4.51
C PHE A 603 -30.26 -22.03 -5.66
N LYS A 604 -30.92 -21.10 -6.36
CA LYS A 604 -31.72 -21.41 -7.55
C LYS A 604 -30.85 -21.88 -8.71
N ALA A 605 -29.83 -21.11 -9.08
CA ALA A 605 -28.93 -21.45 -10.18
C ALA A 605 -28.19 -22.78 -9.94
N VAL A 606 -27.74 -23.00 -8.70
CA VAL A 606 -27.11 -24.26 -8.26
C VAL A 606 -28.10 -25.43 -8.29
N GLY A 607 -29.36 -25.20 -7.90
CA GLY A 607 -30.42 -26.20 -8.01
C GLY A 607 -30.69 -26.61 -9.46
N GLU A 608 -30.65 -25.67 -10.41
CA GLU A 608 -30.79 -25.92 -11.85
C GLU A 608 -29.57 -26.64 -12.44
N PHE A 609 -28.36 -26.20 -12.06
CA PHE A 609 -27.09 -26.81 -12.40
C PHE A 609 -27.02 -28.30 -12.00
N VAL A 610 -27.34 -28.62 -10.74
CA VAL A 610 -27.37 -30.01 -10.25
C VAL A 610 -28.44 -30.82 -10.97
N LYS A 611 -29.63 -30.26 -11.20
CA LYS A 611 -30.69 -30.95 -11.96
C LYS A 611 -30.27 -31.35 -13.37
N SER A 612 -29.44 -30.54 -14.03
CA SER A 612 -28.92 -30.81 -15.38
C SER A 612 -27.84 -31.90 -15.42
N GLY A 613 -27.09 -32.11 -14.33
CA GLY A 613 -26.06 -33.15 -14.20
C GLY A 613 -24.89 -32.82 -13.27
N GLY A 614 -24.70 -31.54 -12.92
CA GLY A 614 -23.53 -31.08 -12.16
C GLY A 614 -23.48 -31.55 -10.69
N THR A 615 -22.29 -31.47 -10.10
CA THR A 615 -22.07 -31.79 -8.67
C THR A 615 -21.87 -30.53 -7.84
N ALA A 616 -22.65 -30.36 -6.76
CA ALA A 616 -22.52 -29.22 -5.85
C ALA A 616 -21.96 -29.62 -4.47
N PHE A 617 -20.93 -28.91 -4.02
CA PHE A 617 -20.33 -29.03 -2.68
C PHE A 617 -20.74 -27.81 -1.85
N LEU A 618 -21.39 -28.01 -0.71
CA LEU A 618 -22.09 -26.94 0.03
C LEU A 618 -21.71 -26.90 1.52
N GLU A 619 -21.17 -25.78 2.01
CA GLU A 619 -20.79 -25.61 3.42
C GLU A 619 -21.11 -24.24 4.05
N GLU A 620 -21.39 -24.22 5.36
CA GLU A 620 -21.82 -23.05 6.15
C GLU A 620 -23.03 -22.28 5.54
N MET A 621 -23.88 -22.99 4.80
CA MET A 621 -24.94 -22.43 3.95
C MET A 621 -26.13 -21.72 4.66
N VAL A 622 -26.08 -21.51 5.98
CA VAL A 622 -27.25 -21.09 6.77
C VAL A 622 -27.19 -19.60 7.14
N ASP A 623 -28.25 -18.88 6.77
CA ASP A 623 -28.50 -17.47 7.11
C ASP A 623 -28.42 -17.19 8.63
N ASP A 624 -27.71 -16.11 8.98
CA ASP A 624 -27.57 -15.60 10.35
C ASP A 624 -28.88 -15.08 10.96
N TYR A 625 -29.92 -14.81 10.14
CA TYR A 625 -31.29 -14.48 10.57
C TYR A 625 -32.25 -15.69 10.60
N GLY A 626 -31.77 -16.90 10.27
CA GLY A 626 -32.49 -18.16 10.43
C GLY A 626 -33.64 -18.39 9.45
N ARG A 627 -33.66 -17.73 8.28
CA ARG A 627 -34.68 -17.89 7.24
C ARG A 627 -34.15 -18.66 6.04
N SER A 628 -34.33 -19.99 6.03
CA SER A 628 -33.91 -20.80 4.88
C SER A 628 -34.83 -20.62 3.66
N SER A 629 -34.26 -20.35 2.48
CA SER A 629 -35.03 -20.16 1.23
C SER A 629 -35.73 -21.44 0.76
N ALA A 630 -36.55 -21.37 -0.29
CA ALA A 630 -37.16 -22.57 -0.88
C ALA A 630 -36.12 -23.43 -1.61
N ALA A 631 -35.25 -22.82 -2.41
CA ALA A 631 -34.19 -23.50 -3.15
C ALA A 631 -33.10 -24.09 -2.22
N GLU A 632 -32.73 -23.38 -1.15
CA GLU A 632 -31.85 -23.89 -0.09
C GLU A 632 -32.41 -25.17 0.54
N ARG A 633 -33.71 -25.20 0.84
CA ARG A 633 -34.37 -26.39 1.41
C ARG A 633 -34.54 -27.54 0.41
N GLU A 634 -34.54 -27.25 -0.89
CA GLU A 634 -34.48 -28.28 -1.93
C GLU A 634 -33.08 -28.93 -1.97
N LEU A 635 -32.01 -28.14 -1.85
CA LEU A 635 -30.62 -28.62 -1.84
C LEU A 635 -30.22 -29.29 -0.51
N VAL A 636 -30.52 -28.67 0.63
CA VAL A 636 -30.08 -29.07 1.97
C VAL A 636 -31.28 -29.18 2.93
N PRO A 637 -31.97 -30.33 2.99
CA PRO A 637 -33.16 -30.50 3.82
C PRO A 637 -32.94 -30.24 5.32
N GLY A 638 -33.62 -29.24 5.87
CA GLY A 638 -33.76 -29.03 7.31
C GLY A 638 -32.48 -28.66 8.07
N GLY A 639 -31.41 -28.23 7.38
CA GLY A 639 -30.19 -27.71 8.01
C GLY A 639 -30.45 -26.49 8.89
N ARG A 640 -29.71 -26.37 10.00
CA ARG A 640 -29.70 -25.18 10.87
C ARG A 640 -28.31 -24.99 11.48
N LEU A 641 -27.80 -23.75 11.55
CA LEU A 641 -26.51 -23.50 12.18
C LEU A 641 -26.60 -23.69 13.69
N ALA A 642 -25.77 -24.56 14.27
CA ALA A 642 -25.64 -24.65 15.72
C ALA A 642 -24.66 -23.58 16.21
N ARG A 643 -25.12 -22.31 16.29
CA ARG A 643 -24.37 -21.20 16.92
C ARG A 643 -24.11 -21.50 18.40
N GLY A 644 -23.06 -22.25 18.68
CA GLY A 644 -22.67 -22.70 20.01
C GLY A 644 -21.19 -22.41 20.27
N PRO A 645 -20.84 -21.31 20.94
CA PRO A 645 -19.46 -21.10 21.36
C PRO A 645 -19.07 -22.18 22.37
N THR A 646 -17.90 -22.78 22.22
CA THR A 646 -17.28 -23.55 23.32
C THR A 646 -16.80 -22.64 24.46
N SER A 647 -16.59 -21.35 24.20
CA SER A 647 -16.04 -20.42 25.20
C SER A 647 -16.33 -18.94 24.90
N THR A 648 -17.43 -18.40 25.45
CA THR A 648 -17.53 -16.99 25.90
C THR A 648 -18.59 -16.83 27.00
N GLY A 649 -18.26 -17.17 28.24
CA GLY A 649 -19.14 -16.96 29.39
C GLY A 649 -18.77 -17.86 30.58
N PRO A 650 -18.59 -17.34 31.81
CA PRO A 650 -18.20 -18.15 32.97
C PRO A 650 -19.27 -19.13 33.51
N SER A 651 -20.43 -19.25 32.86
CA SER A 651 -21.67 -19.69 33.52
C SER A 651 -22.28 -21.02 33.07
N ARG A 652 -21.89 -21.60 31.92
CA ARG A 652 -22.29 -22.97 31.52
C ARG A 652 -21.22 -23.67 30.64
N PRO A 653 -20.76 -24.88 31.00
CA PRO A 653 -19.90 -25.69 30.14
C PRO A 653 -20.74 -26.39 29.06
N TYR A 654 -20.63 -25.95 27.81
CA TYR A 654 -21.14 -26.70 26.67
C TYR A 654 -20.07 -27.69 26.19
N GLY A 655 -20.43 -28.97 26.06
CA GLY A 655 -19.49 -30.03 25.68
C GLY A 655 -18.83 -29.83 24.31
N VAL A 656 -17.62 -30.38 24.21
CA VAL A 656 -16.82 -30.50 22.97
C VAL A 656 -17.62 -31.26 21.90
N ILE A 657 -17.41 -30.90 20.64
CA ILE A 657 -17.97 -31.61 19.48
C ILE A 657 -16.91 -32.59 18.95
N THR A 658 -17.32 -33.84 18.71
CA THR A 658 -16.49 -34.87 18.09
C THR A 658 -17.14 -35.43 16.83
N VAL A 659 -16.31 -35.83 15.88
CA VAL A 659 -16.69 -36.52 14.65
C VAL A 659 -16.60 -38.03 14.88
N GLN A 660 -17.44 -38.81 14.19
CA GLN A 660 -17.37 -40.26 14.09
C GLN A 660 -17.64 -40.69 12.63
N PRO A 661 -16.83 -41.58 12.01
CA PRO A 661 -17.02 -42.03 10.62
C PRO A 661 -18.29 -42.85 10.41
N ALA A 662 -18.73 -43.56 11.46
CA ALA A 662 -19.92 -44.42 11.49
C ALA A 662 -20.00 -45.44 10.32
N GLY A 663 -18.85 -45.97 9.88
CA GLY A 663 -18.76 -46.96 8.79
C GLY A 663 -19.03 -46.41 7.39
N SER A 664 -19.08 -45.09 7.21
CA SER A 664 -19.29 -44.48 5.88
C SER A 664 -18.06 -44.69 4.97
N PRO A 665 -18.21 -45.23 3.75
CA PRO A 665 -17.09 -45.38 2.81
C PRO A 665 -16.48 -44.04 2.36
N LEU A 666 -17.24 -42.94 2.49
CA LEU A 666 -16.77 -41.58 2.17
C LEU A 666 -15.96 -40.91 3.31
N LEU A 667 -15.70 -41.61 4.42
CA LEU A 667 -15.06 -41.07 5.63
C LEU A 667 -13.95 -41.98 6.15
N THR A 668 -13.28 -42.70 5.23
CA THR A 668 -12.22 -43.67 5.51
C THR A 668 -11.02 -43.07 6.23
N ALA A 669 -10.58 -41.88 5.84
CA ALA A 669 -9.44 -41.19 6.48
C ALA A 669 -9.81 -40.39 7.75
N VAL A 670 -10.89 -40.73 8.46
CA VAL A 670 -11.37 -40.01 9.65
C VAL A 670 -11.12 -40.81 10.93
N GLU A 671 -10.37 -40.22 11.87
CA GLU A 671 -10.26 -40.76 13.24
C GLU A 671 -11.61 -40.73 13.97
N ASP A 672 -12.02 -41.83 14.59
CA ASP A 672 -13.22 -41.83 15.45
C ASP A 672 -12.95 -41.07 16.75
N GLY A 673 -13.90 -40.22 17.14
CA GLY A 673 -13.75 -39.27 18.24
C GLY A 673 -12.97 -38.00 17.90
N ALA A 674 -12.59 -37.76 16.64
CA ALA A 674 -11.83 -36.58 16.23
C ALA A 674 -12.46 -35.27 16.73
N LYS A 675 -11.71 -34.48 17.49
CA LYS A 675 -12.21 -33.27 18.16
C LYS A 675 -12.24 -32.09 17.20
N VAL A 676 -13.44 -31.55 16.96
CA VAL A 676 -13.66 -30.33 16.19
C VAL A 676 -13.08 -29.14 16.96
N TYR A 677 -12.40 -28.25 16.24
CA TYR A 677 -11.82 -27.05 16.84
C TYR A 677 -12.91 -26.11 17.37
N LYS A 678 -12.59 -25.45 18.49
CA LYS A 678 -13.55 -24.87 19.43
C LYS A 678 -14.32 -23.65 18.87
N ASP A 679 -13.72 -23.02 17.87
CA ASP A 679 -14.11 -21.78 17.20
C ASP A 679 -14.72 -22.01 15.81
N ILE A 680 -14.73 -23.26 15.32
CA ILE A 680 -15.32 -23.61 14.03
C ILE A 680 -16.85 -23.63 14.13
N PRO A 681 -17.59 -22.93 13.25
CA PRO A 681 -19.04 -23.06 13.17
C PRO A 681 -19.41 -24.44 12.61
N VAL A 682 -20.46 -25.04 13.17
CA VAL A 682 -20.95 -26.37 12.76
C VAL A 682 -22.44 -26.27 12.43
N ALA A 683 -22.81 -26.68 11.22
CA ALA A 683 -24.20 -26.82 10.81
C ALA A 683 -24.77 -28.15 11.34
N VAL A 684 -25.96 -28.11 11.94
CA VAL A 684 -26.72 -29.33 12.25
C VAL A 684 -27.58 -29.66 11.04
N LEU A 685 -27.12 -30.64 10.27
CA LEU A 685 -27.84 -31.22 9.14
C LEU A 685 -28.94 -32.18 9.61
N ARG A 686 -29.92 -32.43 8.74
CA ARG A 686 -30.95 -33.45 8.93
C ARG A 686 -31.07 -34.28 7.66
N ALA A 687 -30.95 -35.60 7.78
CA ALA A 687 -31.34 -36.52 6.72
C ALA A 687 -32.78 -36.96 6.97
N PRO A 688 -33.78 -36.47 6.21
CA PRO A 688 -35.09 -37.12 6.18
C PRO A 688 -34.94 -38.53 5.58
N LYS A 689 -35.79 -39.48 5.98
CA LYS A 689 -35.88 -40.77 5.31
C LYS A 689 -36.47 -40.55 3.91
N HIS A 690 -35.62 -40.58 2.89
CA HIS A 690 -35.97 -40.41 1.48
C HIS A 690 -34.89 -41.08 0.63
N ASP A 691 -35.27 -41.88 -0.36
CA ASP A 691 -34.34 -42.81 -1.03
C ASP A 691 -33.20 -42.08 -1.78
N THR A 692 -33.44 -40.83 -2.20
CA THR A 692 -32.45 -39.98 -2.85
C THR A 692 -31.51 -39.23 -1.87
N VAL A 693 -31.55 -39.50 -0.56
CA VAL A 693 -30.77 -38.78 0.47
C VAL A 693 -30.05 -39.75 1.40
N SER A 694 -28.72 -39.76 1.37
CA SER A 694 -27.87 -40.57 2.27
C SER A 694 -27.16 -39.71 3.32
N ALA A 695 -26.87 -40.33 4.48
CA ALA A 695 -26.33 -39.66 5.66
C ALA A 695 -24.99 -40.29 6.06
N HIS A 696 -23.93 -39.48 6.11
CA HIS A 696 -22.57 -39.94 6.30
C HIS A 696 -22.01 -39.44 7.64
N GLY A 697 -21.44 -40.37 8.42
CA GLY A 697 -20.85 -40.10 9.73
C GLY A 697 -21.84 -39.66 10.81
N ALA A 698 -21.29 -39.20 11.93
CA ALA A 698 -22.03 -38.62 13.03
C ALA A 698 -21.23 -37.48 13.67
N LEU A 699 -21.95 -36.44 14.08
CA LEU A 699 -21.44 -35.42 14.99
C LEU A 699 -22.04 -35.67 16.37
N TRP A 700 -21.19 -35.65 17.39
CA TRP A 700 -21.56 -35.85 18.79
C TRP A 700 -21.19 -34.63 19.63
N ARG A 701 -22.00 -34.34 20.65
CA ARG A 701 -21.73 -33.27 21.64
C ARG A 701 -22.12 -33.74 23.03
N GLY A 702 -21.15 -33.87 23.93
CA GLY A 702 -21.39 -34.32 25.31
C GLY A 702 -22.19 -35.62 25.41
N GLY A 703 -21.81 -36.64 24.62
CA GLY A 703 -22.47 -37.95 24.61
C GLY A 703 -23.81 -38.03 23.86
N ARG A 704 -24.25 -36.97 23.17
CA ARG A 704 -25.46 -36.97 22.34
C ARG A 704 -25.14 -36.72 20.86
N LYS A 705 -25.66 -37.56 19.95
CA LYS A 705 -25.57 -37.33 18.50
C LYS A 705 -26.41 -36.10 18.14
N ILE A 706 -25.81 -35.13 17.45
CA ILE A 706 -26.47 -33.87 17.05
C ILE A 706 -26.87 -33.85 15.57
N GLY A 707 -26.24 -34.68 14.72
CA GLY A 707 -26.53 -34.81 13.29
C GLY A 707 -25.57 -35.80 12.60
N PRO A 708 -25.67 -35.98 11.27
CA PRO A 708 -24.60 -36.56 10.47
C PRO A 708 -23.47 -35.55 10.26
N LEU A 709 -22.31 -36.00 9.77
CA LEU A 709 -21.19 -35.13 9.37
C LEU A 709 -21.41 -34.53 7.97
N MET A 710 -22.04 -35.29 7.09
CA MET A 710 -22.41 -34.88 5.74
C MET A 710 -23.74 -35.54 5.35
N ILE A 711 -24.49 -34.90 4.46
CA ILE A 711 -25.50 -35.59 3.65
C ILE A 711 -25.12 -35.55 2.18
N THR A 712 -25.40 -36.63 1.47
CA THR A 712 -25.39 -36.67 0.00
C THR A 712 -26.85 -36.72 -0.49
N LYS A 713 -27.14 -36.04 -1.60
CA LYS A 713 -28.46 -36.06 -2.22
C LYS A 713 -28.35 -36.12 -3.74
N GLN A 714 -29.06 -37.06 -4.37
CA GLN A 714 -29.32 -37.00 -5.81
C GLN A 714 -30.47 -36.02 -6.09
N LEU A 715 -30.32 -35.16 -7.11
CA LEU A 715 -31.31 -34.16 -7.49
C LEU A 715 -31.32 -33.98 -9.02
N GLY A 716 -32.33 -34.53 -9.69
CA GLY A 716 -32.31 -34.63 -11.15
C GLY A 716 -31.22 -35.60 -11.58
N LYS A 717 -30.32 -35.17 -12.47
CA LYS A 717 -29.19 -35.99 -12.95
C LYS A 717 -27.94 -35.92 -12.05
N GLY A 718 -27.76 -34.83 -11.31
CA GLY A 718 -26.55 -34.55 -10.53
C GLY A 718 -26.68 -34.80 -9.02
N HIS A 719 -25.63 -34.43 -8.30
CA HIS A 719 -25.46 -34.71 -6.87
C HIS A 719 -25.15 -33.46 -6.03
N VAL A 720 -25.64 -33.46 -4.79
CA VAL A 720 -25.33 -32.47 -3.75
C VAL A 720 -24.58 -33.16 -2.62
N TYR A 721 -23.45 -32.60 -2.21
CA TYR A 721 -22.70 -32.95 -1.01
C TYR A 721 -22.79 -31.76 -0.06
N ALA A 722 -23.48 -31.92 1.07
CA ALA A 722 -23.66 -30.83 2.04
C ALA A 722 -22.99 -31.18 3.37
N PHE A 723 -22.06 -30.32 3.80
CA PHE A 723 -21.16 -30.58 4.92
C PHE A 723 -21.63 -29.90 6.21
N ALA A 724 -21.63 -30.64 7.32
CA ALA A 724 -21.92 -30.11 8.65
C ALA A 724 -20.73 -29.34 9.24
N LEU A 725 -19.52 -29.80 8.92
CA LEU A 725 -18.25 -29.15 9.22
C LEU A 725 -17.80 -28.41 7.94
N PRO A 726 -17.55 -27.10 7.95
CA PRO A 726 -17.09 -26.39 6.76
C PRO A 726 -15.64 -26.74 6.45
N LEU A 727 -15.45 -27.64 5.48
CA LEU A 727 -14.16 -28.26 5.20
C LEU A 727 -13.17 -27.23 4.66
N ALA A 728 -13.59 -26.38 3.71
CA ALA A 728 -12.75 -25.30 3.20
C ALA A 728 -12.39 -24.29 4.32
N PHE A 729 -13.34 -23.92 5.20
CA PHE A 729 -12.99 -23.09 6.37
C PHE A 729 -11.98 -23.79 7.30
N THR A 730 -12.22 -25.06 7.66
CA THR A 730 -11.32 -25.77 8.59
C THR A 730 -9.92 -25.94 8.04
N HIS A 731 -9.79 -26.22 6.74
CA HIS A 731 -8.50 -26.32 6.08
C HIS A 731 -7.78 -24.96 6.07
N MET A 732 -8.50 -23.90 5.68
CA MET A 732 -8.02 -22.52 5.66
C MET A 732 -7.62 -21.99 7.07
N TRP A 733 -8.29 -22.43 8.15
CA TRP A 733 -8.22 -21.80 9.48
C TRP A 733 -7.63 -22.66 10.60
N ARG A 734 -7.58 -23.99 10.41
CA ARG A 734 -7.13 -24.99 11.42
C ARG A 734 -6.39 -26.20 10.82
N GLY A 735 -5.86 -26.02 9.61
CA GLY A 735 -4.94 -26.94 8.95
C GLY A 735 -5.50 -28.32 8.62
N ASN A 736 -4.57 -29.23 8.31
CA ASN A 736 -4.87 -30.46 7.57
C ASN A 736 -5.65 -31.54 8.35
N ARG A 737 -6.04 -31.33 9.62
CA ARG A 737 -6.74 -32.35 10.42
C ARG A 737 -7.98 -32.91 9.72
N PHE A 738 -8.70 -32.06 9.00
CA PHE A 738 -9.91 -32.44 8.27
C PHE A 738 -9.73 -32.40 6.74
N ALA A 739 -8.50 -32.20 6.25
CA ALA A 739 -8.20 -32.23 4.81
C ALA A 739 -8.43 -33.62 4.18
N PRO A 740 -8.04 -34.76 4.80
CA PRO A 740 -8.33 -36.08 4.23
C PRO A 740 -9.82 -36.33 3.96
N ILE A 741 -10.71 -35.75 4.77
CA ILE A 741 -12.17 -35.80 4.56
C ILE A 741 -12.55 -35.19 3.22
N ALA A 742 -12.02 -34.00 2.94
CA ALA A 742 -12.27 -33.34 1.67
C ALA A 742 -11.60 -34.10 0.51
N LEU A 743 -10.37 -34.57 0.67
CA LEU A 743 -9.63 -35.28 -0.38
C LEU A 743 -10.32 -36.60 -0.79
N ASP A 744 -10.77 -37.42 0.16
CA ASP A 744 -11.58 -38.64 -0.11
C ASP A 744 -12.88 -38.29 -0.85
N ILE A 745 -13.58 -37.23 -0.42
CA ILE A 745 -14.89 -36.84 -0.99
C ILE A 745 -14.75 -36.16 -2.36
N ILE A 746 -13.69 -35.37 -2.61
CA ILE A 746 -13.36 -34.83 -3.94
C ILE A 746 -13.10 -36.01 -4.90
N LYS A 747 -12.26 -36.98 -4.51
CA LYS A 747 -11.97 -38.17 -5.34
C LYS A 747 -13.26 -38.93 -5.69
N HIS A 748 -14.13 -39.18 -4.70
CA HIS A 748 -15.42 -39.83 -4.95
C HIS A 748 -16.36 -39.02 -5.86
N ALA A 749 -16.38 -37.69 -5.71
CA ALA A 749 -17.24 -36.82 -6.50
C ALA A 749 -16.77 -36.63 -7.95
N ILE A 750 -15.47 -36.81 -8.21
CA ILE A 750 -14.88 -36.83 -9.55
C ILE A 750 -15.10 -38.21 -10.20
N GLY A 751 -14.84 -39.30 -9.47
CA GLY A 751 -14.88 -40.66 -10.01
C GLY A 751 -14.01 -40.81 -11.25
N ASP A 752 -14.51 -41.50 -12.27
CA ASP A 752 -13.80 -41.73 -13.53
C ASP A 752 -13.76 -40.50 -14.46
N ALA A 753 -14.42 -39.38 -14.10
CA ALA A 753 -14.48 -38.20 -14.97
C ALA A 753 -13.12 -37.50 -15.13
N TYR A 754 -12.24 -37.60 -14.13
CA TYR A 754 -10.88 -37.05 -14.19
C TYR A 754 -9.93 -37.80 -13.25
N ALA A 755 -8.83 -38.30 -13.78
CA ALA A 755 -7.74 -38.78 -12.94
C ALA A 755 -6.98 -37.55 -12.37
N PRO A 756 -6.79 -37.44 -11.04
CA PRO A 756 -5.87 -36.50 -10.41
C PRO A 756 -4.47 -36.49 -11.05
N LEU A 757 -3.71 -35.40 -10.87
CA LEU A 757 -2.29 -35.37 -11.27
C LEU A 757 -1.40 -36.10 -10.26
N PHE A 758 -1.88 -36.25 -9.01
CA PHE A 758 -1.20 -36.89 -7.88
C PHE A 758 -2.22 -37.29 -6.81
N GLU A 759 -1.92 -38.33 -6.01
CA GLU A 759 -2.88 -38.86 -5.02
C GLU A 759 -3.15 -37.89 -3.86
N THR A 760 -2.10 -37.23 -3.37
CA THR A 760 -2.11 -36.07 -2.45
C THR A 760 -0.70 -35.49 -2.48
N MET A 761 -0.55 -34.23 -2.88
CA MET A 761 0.75 -33.56 -2.90
C MET A 761 1.28 -33.34 -1.47
N LYS A 762 2.43 -33.92 -1.15
CA LYS A 762 3.08 -33.76 0.16
C LYS A 762 4.08 -32.60 0.08
N CYS A 763 3.65 -31.37 0.36
CA CYS A 763 4.59 -30.29 0.64
C CYS A 763 5.52 -30.75 1.77
N THR A 764 6.80 -30.98 1.48
CA THR A 764 7.81 -31.46 2.42
C THR A 764 9.01 -30.56 2.26
N ALA A 765 9.58 -30.07 3.37
CA ALA A 765 10.83 -29.33 3.27
C ALA A 765 11.88 -30.16 2.50
N PRO A 766 12.54 -29.59 1.48
CA PRO A 766 13.36 -30.35 0.54
C PRO A 766 14.47 -31.09 1.28
N ALA A 767 14.91 -32.21 0.68
CA ALA A 767 15.88 -33.11 1.29
C ALA A 767 17.11 -32.35 1.83
N ARG A 768 17.53 -32.65 3.06
CA ARG A 768 18.66 -31.97 3.72
C ARG A 768 19.99 -32.54 3.22
N THR A 769 20.36 -32.18 1.99
CA THR A 769 21.52 -32.72 1.26
C THR A 769 22.87 -32.13 1.66
N ASP A 770 22.88 -31.03 2.42
CA ASP A 770 24.06 -30.18 2.63
C ASP A 770 24.45 -30.10 4.09
N GLY A 771 25.70 -30.42 4.41
CA GLY A 771 26.24 -30.37 5.79
C GLY A 771 26.32 -28.96 6.40
N VAL A 772 26.31 -27.90 5.58
CA VAL A 772 26.40 -26.51 6.06
C VAL A 772 25.04 -25.82 6.01
N ARG A 773 24.37 -25.76 7.17
CA ARG A 773 23.09 -25.05 7.35
C ARG A 773 22.95 -24.45 8.75
N PHE A 774 22.75 -23.14 8.80
CA PHE A 774 22.33 -22.40 10.00
C PHE A 774 21.11 -21.53 9.68
N ALA A 775 20.20 -21.39 10.64
CA ALA A 775 19.07 -20.46 10.57
C ALA A 775 18.74 -19.95 11.98
N ASP A 776 18.54 -18.64 12.16
CA ASP A 776 18.10 -18.05 13.43
C ASP A 776 17.24 -16.80 13.19
N ASP A 777 16.01 -16.82 13.70
CA ASP A 777 14.96 -15.78 13.61
C ASP A 777 14.68 -15.10 14.97
N PHE A 778 15.48 -15.43 15.99
CA PHE A 778 15.34 -14.96 17.36
C PHE A 778 13.91 -15.04 17.96
N MET A 779 13.07 -15.98 17.50
CA MET A 779 11.68 -16.22 17.95
C MET A 779 11.59 -16.91 19.33
N ARG A 780 12.35 -16.38 20.30
CA ARG A 780 12.53 -16.88 21.67
C ARG A 780 12.07 -15.85 22.72
N LYS A 781 12.12 -16.20 24.01
CA LYS A 781 11.89 -15.24 25.10
C LYS A 781 13.04 -14.24 25.20
N ARG A 782 12.79 -13.13 25.88
CA ARG A 782 13.87 -12.18 26.22
C ARG A 782 14.94 -12.91 27.03
N ASP A 783 16.21 -12.61 26.70
CA ASP A 783 17.41 -13.15 27.35
C ASP A 783 17.52 -14.69 27.36
N GLU A 784 16.72 -15.39 26.53
CA GLU A 784 16.80 -16.85 26.37
C GLU A 784 18.02 -17.21 25.51
N PRO A 785 18.89 -18.15 25.94
CA PRO A 785 20.14 -18.45 25.24
C PRO A 785 19.94 -18.99 23.82
N GLY A 786 21.03 -19.02 23.06
CA GLY A 786 21.05 -19.46 21.67
C GLY A 786 22.35 -20.15 21.26
N PRO A 787 22.48 -20.54 19.99
CA PRO A 787 23.68 -21.16 19.43
C PRO A 787 24.85 -20.17 19.24
N TRP A 788 24.86 -19.08 20.00
CA TRP A 788 25.75 -17.92 19.83
C TRP A 788 26.73 -17.82 20.99
N THR A 789 28.02 -17.79 20.67
CA THR A 789 29.08 -17.47 21.63
C THR A 789 29.41 -15.99 21.50
N VAL A 790 29.33 -15.23 22.60
CA VAL A 790 29.75 -13.83 22.63
C VAL A 790 31.27 -13.77 22.80
N GLU A 791 31.97 -13.12 21.86
CA GLU A 791 33.41 -12.87 21.93
C GLU A 791 33.70 -11.51 22.57
N ALA A 792 32.87 -10.51 22.25
CA ALA A 792 32.94 -9.15 22.77
C ALA A 792 31.56 -8.48 22.78
N GLY A 793 31.38 -7.46 23.62
CA GLY A 793 30.13 -6.70 23.75
C GLY A 793 28.98 -7.52 24.32
N GLU A 794 27.75 -7.20 23.89
CA GLU A 794 26.51 -7.84 24.34
C GLU A 794 25.63 -8.26 23.16
N LEU A 795 24.92 -9.37 23.32
CA LEU A 795 23.87 -9.87 22.42
C LEU A 795 22.60 -10.13 23.23
N THR A 796 21.55 -9.37 22.96
CA THR A 796 20.30 -9.40 23.74
C THR A 796 19.11 -9.74 22.84
N ALA A 797 18.47 -10.88 23.09
CA ALA A 797 17.21 -11.23 22.42
C ALA A 797 16.07 -10.34 22.96
N THR A 798 15.42 -9.55 22.10
CA THR A 798 14.43 -8.54 22.53
C THR A 798 13.16 -9.16 23.11
N GLY A 799 12.78 -10.32 22.57
CA GLY A 799 11.70 -11.20 23.00
C GLY A 799 10.28 -10.66 22.80
N ALA A 800 9.30 -11.45 23.26
CA ALA A 800 7.89 -11.08 23.24
C ALA A 800 7.61 -9.80 24.08
N PRO A 801 6.68 -8.92 23.65
CA PRO A 801 6.24 -7.80 24.46
C PRO A 801 5.49 -8.29 25.72
N ALA A 802 5.74 -7.62 26.85
CA ALA A 802 5.19 -8.03 28.15
C ALA A 802 3.65 -8.21 28.12
N PRO A 803 3.11 -9.27 28.76
CA PRO A 803 1.69 -9.60 28.69
C PRO A 803 0.82 -8.47 29.25
N ALA A 804 -0.35 -8.28 28.64
CA ALA A 804 -1.25 -7.19 29.01
C ALA A 804 -1.72 -7.33 30.47
N PRO A 805 -1.60 -6.28 31.31
CA PRO A 805 -2.11 -6.35 32.67
C PRO A 805 -3.63 -6.56 32.68
N PRO A 806 -4.19 -7.21 33.71
CA PRO A 806 -5.63 -7.48 33.79
C PRO A 806 -6.45 -6.18 33.71
N ARG A 807 -7.64 -6.27 33.11
CA ARG A 807 -8.47 -5.15 32.59
C ARG A 807 -8.81 -4.02 33.58
N TYR A 808 -8.51 -4.17 34.87
CA TYR A 808 -8.78 -3.19 35.93
C TYR A 808 -7.55 -2.37 36.35
N SER A 809 -6.36 -2.68 35.80
CA SER A 809 -5.13 -1.91 36.06
C SER A 809 -5.20 -0.49 35.48
N ARG A 810 -4.98 0.53 36.33
CA ARG A 810 -4.81 1.94 35.91
C ARG A 810 -3.37 2.28 35.50
N ARG A 811 -2.40 1.35 35.60
CA ARG A 811 -1.00 1.63 35.20
C ARG A 811 -0.90 1.73 33.67
N ARG A 812 -0.08 2.67 33.18
CA ARG A 812 0.28 2.72 31.74
C ARG A 812 0.88 1.38 31.32
N ARG A 813 0.67 0.97 30.07
CA ARG A 813 1.43 -0.14 29.47
C ARG A 813 2.93 0.17 29.61
N PRO A 814 3.78 -0.78 30.03
CA PRO A 814 5.19 -0.74 29.68
C PRO A 814 5.33 -0.59 28.16
N LYS A 815 6.28 0.22 27.70
CA LYS A 815 6.64 0.23 26.27
C LYS A 815 7.39 -1.08 26.01
N GLY A 816 6.84 -1.95 25.18
CA GLY A 816 7.59 -3.13 24.71
C GLY A 816 8.77 -2.73 23.84
N PRO A 817 9.66 -3.67 23.47
CA PRO A 817 10.65 -3.41 22.42
C PRO A 817 9.91 -3.01 21.14
N GLU A 818 10.46 -2.06 20.38
CA GLU A 818 9.79 -1.56 19.17
C GLU A 818 9.84 -2.58 18.02
N HIS A 819 10.79 -3.51 18.12
CA HIS A 819 10.99 -4.69 17.29
C HIS A 819 11.13 -5.88 18.26
N PRO A 820 10.05 -6.65 18.52
CA PRO A 820 10.11 -7.87 19.33
C PRO A 820 10.59 -9.06 18.49
N PHE A 821 11.16 -10.07 19.15
CA PHE A 821 11.74 -11.26 18.52
C PHE A 821 12.86 -10.96 17.52
N THR A 822 13.87 -10.22 17.99
CA THR A 822 15.08 -9.88 17.24
C THR A 822 16.30 -9.99 18.15
N ALA A 823 17.50 -10.09 17.59
CA ALA A 823 18.73 -9.79 18.31
C ALA A 823 18.97 -8.28 18.37
N CYS A 824 19.70 -7.86 19.40
CA CYS A 824 20.27 -6.52 19.52
C CYS A 824 21.74 -6.62 19.96
N LEU A 825 22.64 -5.99 19.21
CA LEU A 825 24.08 -5.95 19.44
C LEU A 825 24.49 -4.56 19.94
N SER A 826 25.30 -4.50 21.00
CA SER A 826 25.90 -3.26 21.51
C SER A 826 27.14 -2.84 20.71
N ALA A 827 27.58 -1.59 20.85
CA ALA A 827 28.81 -1.10 20.21
C ALA A 827 30.04 -1.93 20.62
N GLY A 828 30.85 -2.32 19.63
CA GLY A 828 32.00 -3.21 19.84
C GLY A 828 31.65 -4.70 19.95
N ALA A 829 30.39 -5.09 19.78
CA ALA A 829 29.99 -6.48 19.90
C ALA A 829 30.51 -7.35 18.72
N SER A 830 30.94 -8.57 19.06
CA SER A 830 31.22 -9.63 18.10
C SER A 830 30.75 -10.95 18.67
N VAL A 831 29.98 -11.72 17.89
CA VAL A 831 29.40 -12.99 18.30
C VAL A 831 29.58 -14.02 17.20
N ARG A 832 29.91 -15.27 17.56
CA ARG A 832 30.18 -16.37 16.63
C ARG A 832 29.20 -17.53 16.79
N ALA A 833 28.99 -18.27 15.70
CA ALA A 833 28.20 -19.49 15.63
C ALA A 833 28.71 -20.39 14.47
N GLY A 834 28.06 -21.55 14.31
CA GLY A 834 28.43 -22.58 13.33
C GLY A 834 29.39 -23.63 13.88
N GLN A 835 29.88 -24.50 13.01
CA GLN A 835 30.84 -25.55 13.31
C GLN A 835 32.18 -25.21 12.64
N GLU A 836 33.30 -25.69 13.17
CA GLU A 836 34.64 -25.36 12.67
C GLU A 836 34.90 -26.06 11.31
N GLU A 837 34.34 -27.25 11.12
CA GLU A 837 34.41 -28.10 9.91
C GLU A 837 33.52 -27.65 8.74
N TRP A 838 32.93 -26.45 8.80
CA TRP A 838 32.12 -25.91 7.70
C TRP A 838 33.00 -25.20 6.67
N GLU A 839 32.75 -25.47 5.38
CA GLU A 839 33.45 -24.82 4.26
C GLU A 839 32.45 -24.34 3.19
N HIS A 840 32.91 -23.45 2.30
CA HIS A 840 32.21 -23.05 1.08
C HIS A 840 30.76 -22.57 1.30
N PHE A 841 30.55 -21.60 2.19
CA PHE A 841 29.24 -21.09 2.55
C PHE A 841 29.05 -19.58 2.37
N ARG A 842 27.77 -19.18 2.28
CA ARG A 842 27.29 -17.79 2.29
C ARG A 842 26.67 -17.46 3.64
N VAL A 843 27.17 -16.42 4.31
CA VAL A 843 26.57 -15.83 5.53
C VAL A 843 25.62 -14.71 5.13
N SER A 844 24.39 -14.72 5.65
CA SER A 844 23.37 -13.70 5.40
C SER A 844 22.66 -13.31 6.70
N ALA A 845 22.27 -12.04 6.83
CA ALA A 845 21.39 -11.57 7.92
C ALA A 845 20.60 -10.31 7.52
N ALA A 846 19.43 -10.12 8.13
CA ALA A 846 18.71 -8.85 8.12
C ALA A 846 19.24 -7.94 9.23
N LEU A 847 19.65 -6.71 8.89
CA LEU A 847 20.13 -5.70 9.83
C LEU A 847 19.21 -4.48 9.87
N LEU A 848 19.07 -3.88 11.05
CA LEU A 848 18.40 -2.60 11.26
C LEU A 848 19.24 -1.73 12.21
N THR A 849 19.62 -0.55 11.73
CA THR A 849 20.17 0.54 12.55
C THR A 849 19.89 1.88 11.87
N ASP A 850 19.60 2.91 12.66
CA ASP A 850 19.37 4.28 12.16
C ASP A 850 20.67 5.11 12.15
N ALA A 851 21.68 4.72 12.92
CA ALA A 851 22.88 5.52 13.18
C ALA A 851 24.06 4.70 13.76
N GLY A 852 24.31 3.50 13.24
CA GLY A 852 25.44 2.65 13.63
C GLY A 852 26.06 1.91 12.45
N GLU A 853 27.17 1.21 12.73
CA GLU A 853 27.83 0.29 11.81
C GLU A 853 27.79 -1.13 12.37
N GLY A 854 27.43 -2.10 11.53
CA GLY A 854 27.52 -3.51 11.86
C GLY A 854 27.36 -4.40 10.63
N GLY A 855 27.43 -5.71 10.83
CA GLY A 855 27.38 -6.64 9.71
C GLY A 855 27.59 -8.10 10.05
N VAL A 856 27.91 -8.87 9.01
CA VAL A 856 28.16 -10.31 9.05
C VAL A 856 29.65 -10.58 8.81
N TRP A 857 30.17 -11.70 9.32
CA TRP A 857 31.55 -12.10 9.06
C TRP A 857 31.71 -13.62 8.91
N THR A 858 32.79 -14.02 8.25
CA THR A 858 33.23 -15.42 8.07
C THR A 858 34.73 -15.52 8.31
N THR A 859 35.19 -16.67 8.78
CA THR A 859 36.62 -17.02 8.68
C THR A 859 36.91 -17.41 7.23
N THR A 860 38.16 -17.23 6.80
CA THR A 860 38.68 -17.61 5.48
C THR A 860 39.70 -18.72 5.61
N SER A 861 39.88 -19.54 4.57
CA SER A 861 40.88 -20.62 4.55
C SER A 861 42.34 -20.16 4.70
N ALA A 862 42.61 -18.85 4.70
CA ALA A 862 43.90 -18.25 5.03
C ALA A 862 43.99 -17.75 6.50
N GLY A 863 43.06 -18.17 7.38
CA GLY A 863 43.02 -17.79 8.80
C GLY A 863 42.51 -16.37 9.09
N ARG A 864 42.14 -15.60 8.05
CA ARG A 864 41.70 -14.20 8.16
C ARG A 864 40.19 -14.13 8.42
N ARG A 865 39.73 -13.16 9.20
CA ARG A 865 38.29 -12.91 9.41
C ARG A 865 37.79 -11.83 8.45
N ALA A 866 36.99 -12.20 7.46
CA ALA A 866 36.39 -11.28 6.50
C ALA A 866 35.04 -10.77 7.02
N HIS A 867 34.83 -9.46 7.07
CA HIS A 867 33.57 -8.83 7.49
C HIS A 867 32.94 -8.06 6.33
N LEU A 868 31.61 -8.16 6.20
CA LEU A 868 30.81 -7.26 5.38
C LEU A 868 30.03 -6.35 6.31
N LEU A 869 30.41 -5.07 6.35
CA LEU A 869 29.91 -4.04 7.27
C LEU A 869 29.08 -3.01 6.50
N PHE A 870 27.97 -2.55 7.09
CA PHE A 870 27.16 -1.43 6.59
C PHE A 870 27.11 -0.33 7.65
N ASP A 871 27.54 0.89 7.30
CA ASP A 871 27.34 2.09 8.11
C ASP A 871 26.12 2.88 7.59
N ALA A 872 25.12 3.03 8.46
CA ALA A 872 23.86 3.69 8.12
C ALA A 872 23.91 5.22 8.19
N ARG A 873 24.97 5.82 8.75
CA ARG A 873 25.19 7.28 8.77
C ARG A 873 25.87 7.75 7.49
N GLU A 874 26.90 7.01 7.06
CA GLU A 874 27.70 7.34 5.88
C GLU A 874 27.08 6.82 4.58
N GLY A 875 26.14 5.86 4.66
CA GLY A 875 25.58 5.21 3.47
C GLY A 875 26.63 4.34 2.77
N ARG A 876 27.42 3.62 3.56
CA ARG A 876 28.67 2.97 3.15
C ARG A 876 28.60 1.47 3.38
N LEU A 877 29.07 0.67 2.42
CA LEU A 877 29.24 -0.78 2.56
C LEU A 877 30.72 -1.14 2.39
N ARG A 878 31.28 -1.88 3.35
CA ARG A 878 32.71 -2.26 3.39
C ARG A 878 32.89 -3.77 3.47
N LEU A 879 33.81 -4.30 2.68
CA LEU A 879 34.42 -5.61 2.86
C LEU A 879 35.79 -5.41 3.50
N THR A 880 35.93 -5.77 4.78
CA THR A 880 37.20 -5.73 5.51
C THR A 880 37.74 -7.15 5.71
N ALA A 881 39.03 -7.27 6.01
CA ALA A 881 39.58 -8.45 6.64
C ALA A 881 40.46 -8.09 7.83
N THR A 882 40.38 -8.91 8.88
CA THR A 882 41.25 -8.85 10.05
C THR A 882 42.23 -10.03 10.02
N ALA A 883 43.52 -9.72 10.19
CA ALA A 883 44.60 -10.68 10.42
C ALA A 883 45.54 -10.09 11.49
N ASP A 884 46.08 -10.94 12.37
CA ASP A 884 47.07 -10.55 13.40
C ASP A 884 46.66 -9.33 14.26
N GLY A 885 45.35 -9.15 14.48
CA GLY A 885 44.76 -8.04 15.23
C GLY A 885 44.58 -6.73 14.46
N GLN A 886 45.03 -6.62 13.21
CA GLN A 886 44.81 -5.44 12.36
C GLN A 886 43.66 -5.67 11.38
N GLU A 887 42.69 -4.74 11.36
CA GLU A 887 41.61 -4.70 10.38
C GLU A 887 42.00 -3.80 9.19
N ARG A 888 41.78 -4.28 7.97
CA ARG A 888 42.04 -3.57 6.72
C ARG A 888 40.83 -3.66 5.79
N THR A 889 40.38 -2.52 5.27
CA THR A 889 39.42 -2.49 4.15
C THR A 889 40.05 -3.11 2.91
N LEU A 890 39.34 -4.06 2.28
CA LEU A 890 39.73 -4.70 1.03
C LEU A 890 38.97 -4.13 -0.17
N ALA A 891 37.69 -3.80 0.02
CA ALA A 891 36.86 -3.07 -0.93
C ALA A 891 35.77 -2.30 -0.16
N GLU A 892 35.39 -1.12 -0.64
CA GLU A 892 34.26 -0.35 -0.10
C GLU A 892 33.53 0.40 -1.20
N VAL A 893 32.29 0.78 -0.92
CA VAL A 893 31.44 1.58 -1.81
C VAL A 893 30.61 2.56 -0.98
N ASP A 894 30.66 3.82 -1.41
CA ASP A 894 29.92 4.96 -0.87
C ASP A 894 28.61 5.18 -1.63
N ASP A 895 27.82 6.18 -1.20
CA ASP A 895 26.52 6.55 -1.77
C ASP A 895 25.52 5.37 -1.90
N VAL A 896 25.67 4.35 -1.05
CA VAL A 896 24.79 3.20 -0.99
C VAL A 896 23.44 3.65 -0.42
N PRO A 897 22.33 3.59 -1.18
CA PRO A 897 21.14 4.38 -0.87
C PRO A 897 20.61 4.21 0.57
N GLY A 898 20.49 5.34 1.26
CA GLY A 898 19.96 5.45 2.61
C GLY A 898 19.68 6.91 3.04
N PRO A 899 18.92 7.13 4.12
CA PRO A 899 18.21 6.12 4.91
C PRO A 899 16.72 6.05 4.54
N ASN A 900 16.32 4.95 3.87
CA ASN A 900 14.95 4.45 4.05
C ASN A 900 14.94 3.66 5.36
N THR A 901 14.32 4.21 6.41
CA THR A 901 14.36 3.65 7.77
C THR A 901 13.64 2.30 7.84
N GLY A 902 14.44 1.24 7.88
CA GLY A 902 13.97 -0.14 7.80
C GLY A 902 15.11 -1.12 7.59
N TRP A 903 14.77 -2.40 7.60
CA TRP A 903 15.74 -3.49 7.52
C TRP A 903 16.46 -3.51 6.17
N ARG A 904 17.72 -3.96 6.19
CA ARG A 904 18.58 -4.23 5.02
C ARG A 904 19.01 -5.70 5.07
N ARG A 905 19.20 -6.40 3.94
CA ARG A 905 19.88 -7.72 3.98
C ARG A 905 21.33 -7.56 3.55
N LEU A 906 22.26 -7.98 4.40
CA LEU A 906 23.67 -8.15 4.03
C LEU A 906 23.93 -9.64 3.76
N SER A 907 24.65 -9.94 2.68
CA SER A 907 25.11 -11.31 2.38
C SER A 907 26.58 -11.31 1.93
N LEU A 908 27.41 -12.13 2.57
CA LEU A 908 28.83 -12.31 2.28
C LEU A 908 29.11 -13.75 1.84
N MET A 909 29.79 -13.94 0.71
CA MET A 909 30.20 -15.25 0.23
C MET A 909 31.41 -15.22 -0.69
N LYS A 910 32.08 -16.37 -0.81
CA LYS A 910 33.01 -16.68 -1.89
C LYS A 910 32.26 -17.40 -3.00
N GLN A 911 32.08 -16.75 -4.15
CA GLN A 911 31.43 -17.36 -5.32
C GLN A 911 32.23 -17.00 -6.58
N ASN A 912 32.50 -18.00 -7.41
CA ASN A 912 33.50 -17.93 -8.48
C ASN A 912 34.86 -17.42 -7.93
N SER A 913 35.69 -16.75 -8.75
CA SER A 913 36.98 -16.21 -8.30
C SER A 913 36.88 -14.94 -7.44
N GLU A 914 35.69 -14.54 -7.01
CA GLU A 914 35.48 -13.33 -6.20
C GLU A 914 35.03 -13.65 -4.77
N TRP A 915 35.37 -12.79 -3.82
CA TRP A 915 34.52 -12.51 -2.67
C TRP A 915 33.45 -11.51 -3.10
N GLN A 916 32.20 -11.75 -2.71
CA GLN A 916 31.07 -10.91 -3.07
C GLN A 916 30.38 -10.39 -1.81
N GLY A 917 30.19 -9.06 -1.75
CA GLY A 917 29.40 -8.37 -0.75
C GLY A 917 28.09 -7.86 -1.33
N TRP A 918 26.97 -8.35 -0.82
CA TRP A 918 25.63 -8.02 -1.31
C TRP A 918 24.84 -7.19 -0.29
N LEU A 919 24.02 -6.28 -0.80
CA LEU A 919 23.06 -5.51 -0.02
C LEU A 919 21.70 -5.48 -0.72
N ASP A 920 20.63 -5.84 0.00
CA ASP A 920 19.24 -5.85 -0.48
C ASP A 920 19.04 -6.63 -1.79
N GLY A 921 19.78 -7.75 -1.95
CA GLY A 921 19.73 -8.59 -3.16
C GLY A 921 20.50 -8.06 -4.37
N ILE A 922 21.30 -7.01 -4.21
CA ILE A 922 22.19 -6.46 -5.25
C ILE A 922 23.65 -6.70 -4.83
N CYS A 923 24.48 -7.25 -5.73
CA CYS A 923 25.92 -7.37 -5.51
C CYS A 923 26.55 -5.97 -5.56
N ARG A 924 27.14 -5.51 -4.46
CA ARG A 924 27.69 -4.15 -4.31
C ARG A 924 29.21 -4.12 -4.27
N LEU A 925 29.83 -5.20 -3.80
CA LEU A 925 31.29 -5.37 -3.76
C LEU A 925 31.67 -6.69 -4.44
N ARG A 926 32.70 -6.64 -5.29
CA ARG A 926 33.36 -7.79 -5.89
C ARG A 926 34.87 -7.64 -5.66
N LEU A 927 35.51 -8.67 -5.13
CA LEU A 927 36.95 -8.68 -4.84
C LEU A 927 37.56 -9.98 -5.36
N PRO A 928 38.29 -9.95 -6.49
CA PRO A 928 39.00 -11.12 -7.01
C PRO A 928 40.02 -11.67 -6.02
N VAL A 929 39.84 -12.93 -5.60
CA VAL A 929 40.74 -13.70 -4.73
C VAL A 929 40.62 -15.17 -5.13
N ASP A 930 41.69 -15.77 -5.65
CA ASP A 930 41.60 -17.13 -6.18
C ASP A 930 41.70 -18.24 -5.12
N ARG A 931 42.64 -18.11 -4.18
CA ARG A 931 43.11 -19.21 -3.32
C ARG A 931 42.39 -19.34 -1.98
N GLU A 932 41.26 -18.67 -1.79
CA GLU A 932 40.52 -18.67 -0.52
C GLU A 932 39.04 -19.01 -0.69
N HIS A 933 38.46 -19.56 0.37
CA HIS A 933 37.03 -19.80 0.56
C HIS A 933 36.63 -19.50 2.01
N SER A 934 35.32 -19.45 2.30
CA SER A 934 34.78 -19.37 3.66
C SER A 934 34.99 -20.68 4.40
N VAL A 935 35.50 -20.59 5.62
CA VAL A 935 35.61 -21.69 6.58
C VAL A 935 34.96 -21.29 7.91
N GLY A 936 34.58 -22.27 8.74
CA GLY A 936 34.04 -22.04 10.07
C GLY A 936 35.04 -21.34 11.01
N PRO A 937 34.56 -20.65 12.07
CA PRO A 937 33.18 -20.27 12.34
C PRO A 937 32.75 -19.03 11.54
N PHE A 938 31.48 -18.66 11.65
CA PHE A 938 30.93 -17.38 11.15
C PHE A 938 30.39 -16.53 12.30
N GLY A 939 29.99 -15.29 12.03
CA GLY A 939 29.36 -14.46 13.06
C GLY A 939 28.71 -13.17 12.62
N LEU A 940 28.34 -12.38 13.62
CA LEU A 940 27.74 -11.03 13.52
C LEU A 940 28.61 -10.03 14.29
N THR A 941 28.55 -8.76 13.92
CA THR A 941 29.24 -7.68 14.67
C THR A 941 28.50 -6.35 14.61
N CYS A 942 28.71 -5.52 15.63
CA CYS A 942 28.37 -4.10 15.67
C CYS A 942 29.64 -3.32 16.00
N ARG A 943 30.16 -2.54 15.04
CA ARG A 943 31.36 -1.70 15.25
C ARG A 943 30.98 -0.42 16.01
N SER A 944 29.85 0.21 15.69
CA SER A 944 29.44 1.47 16.32
C SER A 944 27.93 1.57 16.54
N GLY A 945 27.52 2.30 17.59
CA GLY A 945 26.12 2.55 17.90
C GLY A 945 25.38 1.32 18.46
N GLN A 946 24.26 0.96 17.83
CA GLN A 946 23.46 -0.22 18.18
C GLN A 946 22.86 -0.80 16.90
N VAL A 947 22.92 -2.12 16.75
CA VAL A 947 22.44 -2.82 15.55
C VAL A 947 21.49 -3.93 15.97
N GLN A 948 20.30 -3.95 15.39
CA GLN A 948 19.37 -5.07 15.53
C GLN A 948 19.58 -6.04 14.36
N VAL A 949 19.48 -7.33 14.66
CA VAL A 949 19.70 -8.41 13.68
C VAL A 949 18.54 -9.40 13.73
N ASP A 950 18.16 -9.93 12.58
CA ASP A 950 17.13 -10.94 12.39
C ASP A 950 17.41 -11.78 11.12
N ASP A 951 16.61 -12.80 10.83
CA ASP A 951 16.67 -13.63 9.62
C ASP A 951 18.08 -14.11 9.23
N VAL A 952 18.87 -14.58 10.22
CA VAL A 952 20.23 -15.07 9.97
C VAL A 952 20.17 -16.40 9.23
N GLN A 953 20.89 -16.54 8.11
CA GLN A 953 20.92 -17.74 7.28
C GLN A 953 22.36 -18.04 6.80
N VAL A 954 22.87 -19.23 7.11
CA VAL A 954 24.10 -19.77 6.51
C VAL A 954 23.78 -21.01 5.70
N ARG A 955 24.26 -21.06 4.46
CA ARG A 955 24.02 -22.16 3.50
C ARG A 955 25.29 -22.39 2.67
N ASN A 956 25.54 -23.63 2.26
CA ASN A 956 26.56 -23.94 1.24
C ASN A 956 26.31 -23.10 -0.03
N VAL A 957 27.36 -22.50 -0.59
CA VAL A 957 27.30 -21.55 -1.71
C VAL A 957 26.85 -22.19 -3.04
N ALA A 958 26.98 -23.51 -3.18
CA ALA A 958 26.48 -24.25 -4.34
C ALA A 958 24.94 -24.15 -4.47
N ASN A 959 24.23 -23.97 -3.35
CA ASN A 959 22.77 -23.76 -3.33
C ASN A 959 22.34 -22.34 -3.73
N VAL A 960 23.27 -21.39 -3.84
CA VAL A 960 22.90 -20.01 -4.18
C VAL A 960 22.44 -19.98 -5.64
N VAL A 961 21.22 -19.50 -5.87
CA VAL A 961 20.67 -19.36 -7.22
C VAL A 961 21.51 -18.33 -7.97
N ASN A 962 22.07 -18.73 -9.11
CA ASN A 962 23.02 -17.91 -9.86
C ASN A 962 22.45 -16.52 -10.18
N GLY A 963 23.29 -15.48 -10.11
CA GLY A 963 22.86 -14.08 -10.23
C GLY A 963 22.16 -13.51 -8.99
N THR A 964 22.09 -14.25 -7.87
CA THR A 964 21.48 -13.79 -6.60
C THR A 964 22.37 -14.11 -5.39
N ASP A 965 21.97 -13.63 -4.21
CA ASP A 965 22.51 -14.01 -2.91
C ASP A 965 21.63 -15.03 -2.15
N ARG A 966 20.60 -15.61 -2.77
CA ARG A 966 19.58 -16.46 -2.11
C ARG A 966 19.72 -17.93 -2.48
N CYS A 967 19.34 -18.80 -1.55
CA CYS A 967 19.16 -20.23 -1.78
C CYS A 967 17.67 -20.57 -1.94
N PRO A 968 17.30 -21.67 -2.63
CA PRO A 968 15.92 -22.14 -2.70
C PRO A 968 15.28 -22.30 -1.32
N GLY A 969 14.04 -21.82 -1.20
CA GLY A 969 13.26 -21.84 0.05
C GLY A 969 13.39 -20.58 0.92
N GLU A 970 14.30 -19.66 0.58
CA GLU A 970 14.48 -18.36 1.27
C GLU A 970 13.50 -17.28 0.76
N GLU A 971 13.25 -16.25 1.55
CA GLU A 971 12.35 -15.14 1.19
C GLU A 971 12.93 -14.32 0.01
N GLY A 972 12.13 -14.10 -1.03
CA GLY A 972 12.55 -13.46 -2.29
C GLY A 972 13.29 -14.39 -3.27
N SER A 973 13.39 -15.70 -2.98
CA SER A 973 13.83 -16.70 -3.96
C SER A 973 12.63 -17.20 -4.80
N SER A 974 12.92 -17.92 -5.89
CA SER A 974 11.95 -18.82 -6.52
C SER A 974 11.69 -20.00 -5.57
N ARG A 975 10.58 -19.96 -4.83
CA ARG A 975 10.45 -20.69 -3.56
C ARG A 975 9.91 -22.11 -3.72
N VAL A 976 10.67 -23.06 -3.19
CA VAL A 976 10.19 -24.38 -2.73
C VAL A 976 9.34 -24.15 -1.47
N ASP A 977 8.04 -24.48 -1.51
CA ASP A 977 7.01 -24.18 -0.50
C ASP A 977 7.11 -25.14 0.72
N SER A 978 8.29 -25.16 1.34
CA SER A 978 8.67 -26.06 2.44
C SER A 978 7.73 -25.97 3.65
N SER A 979 7.16 -27.10 4.06
CA SER A 979 6.12 -27.22 5.10
C SER A 979 6.59 -27.15 6.56
N GLY A 980 7.88 -26.96 6.83
CA GLY A 980 8.47 -27.18 8.16
C GLY A 980 8.42 -26.03 9.17
N LEU A 981 7.66 -24.94 8.93
CA LEU A 981 7.78 -23.68 9.68
C LEU A 981 6.54 -23.38 10.56
N PRO A 982 6.69 -23.16 11.89
CA PRO A 982 5.59 -22.86 12.80
C PRO A 982 5.11 -21.40 12.69
N GLY A 983 3.92 -21.13 13.25
CA GLY A 983 3.36 -19.78 13.42
C GLY A 983 2.25 -19.39 12.42
N VAL A 984 2.24 -19.99 11.24
CA VAL A 984 1.13 -19.97 10.28
C VAL A 984 1.02 -21.38 9.70
N GLU A 985 -0.11 -22.08 9.87
CA GLU A 985 -0.27 -23.47 9.38
C GLU A 985 0.01 -23.55 7.85
N PRO A 986 1.09 -24.22 7.43
CA PRO A 986 1.73 -23.98 6.13
C PRO A 986 1.08 -24.78 4.98
N HIS A 987 -0.25 -24.86 4.98
CA HIS A 987 -1.05 -25.65 4.03
C HIS A 987 -2.42 -25.03 3.69
N GLY A 988 -3.03 -24.29 4.63
CA GLY A 988 -4.45 -23.92 4.52
C GLY A 988 -4.78 -22.83 3.50
N ILE A 989 -3.90 -21.83 3.34
CA ILE A 989 -4.19 -20.61 2.55
C ILE A 989 -3.05 -20.22 1.59
N TYR A 990 -1.80 -20.66 1.81
CA TYR A 990 -0.61 -20.05 1.21
C TYR A 990 0.38 -21.00 0.52
N ALA A 991 0.19 -22.31 0.65
CA ALA A 991 1.02 -23.36 0.06
C ALA A 991 0.08 -24.52 -0.29
N PRO A 992 -0.37 -24.57 -1.54
CA PRO A 992 0.54 -24.98 -2.62
C PRO A 992 0.73 -23.93 -3.73
N GLN A 993 1.95 -23.84 -4.25
CA GLN A 993 2.30 -23.81 -5.69
C GLN A 993 1.32 -23.10 -6.67
N TRP A 994 0.73 -21.97 -6.30
CA TRP A 994 -0.23 -21.25 -7.18
C TRP A 994 0.41 -20.76 -8.49
N PHE A 995 1.74 -20.75 -8.53
CA PHE A 995 2.56 -20.50 -9.71
C PHE A 995 2.66 -21.68 -10.68
N LEU A 996 2.16 -22.87 -10.29
CA LEU A 996 2.03 -24.10 -11.09
C LEU A 996 0.56 -24.54 -11.05
N GLN A 997 -0.31 -23.90 -11.82
CA GLN A 997 -1.74 -24.23 -11.81
C GLN A 997 -1.99 -25.54 -12.56
N PRO A 998 -2.81 -26.48 -12.04
CA PRO A 998 -3.24 -27.65 -12.80
C PRO A 998 -3.87 -27.23 -14.12
N ASP A 999 -3.43 -27.84 -15.22
CA ASP A 999 -3.72 -27.31 -16.55
C ASP A 999 -5.22 -27.34 -16.89
N ARG A 1000 -5.80 -26.18 -17.18
CA ARG A 1000 -7.24 -26.03 -17.46
C ARG A 1000 -7.71 -26.66 -18.78
N LEU A 1001 -6.81 -27.21 -19.59
CA LEU A 1001 -7.13 -27.98 -20.79
C LEU A 1001 -7.02 -29.50 -20.55
N GLY A 1002 -6.81 -29.95 -19.30
CA GLY A 1002 -6.74 -31.36 -18.93
C GLY A 1002 -5.46 -32.08 -19.40
N ARG A 1003 -4.40 -31.34 -19.74
CA ARG A 1003 -3.08 -31.91 -20.07
C ARG A 1003 -2.39 -32.43 -18.81
N HIS A 1004 -1.53 -33.44 -18.94
CA HIS A 1004 -0.86 -34.06 -17.79
C HIS A 1004 0.33 -33.23 -17.29
N GLY A 1005 0.03 -32.17 -16.55
CA GLY A 1005 1.02 -31.26 -15.99
C GLY A 1005 0.39 -29.96 -15.48
N VAL A 1006 1.20 -28.92 -15.40
CA VAL A 1006 0.86 -27.63 -14.79
C VAL A 1006 1.23 -26.47 -15.72
N THR A 1007 0.50 -25.37 -15.62
CA THR A 1007 0.79 -24.13 -16.36
C THR A 1007 1.35 -23.06 -15.42
N LEU A 1008 2.43 -22.38 -15.84
CA LEU A 1008 3.05 -21.31 -15.06
C LEU A 1008 2.10 -20.10 -14.94
N ALA A 1009 1.77 -19.70 -13.72
CA ALA A 1009 0.84 -18.57 -13.49
C ALA A 1009 1.48 -17.18 -13.64
N LEU A 1010 2.80 -17.10 -13.59
CA LEU A 1010 3.59 -15.95 -14.02
C LEU A 1010 4.40 -16.33 -15.27
N PRO A 1011 4.73 -15.38 -16.16
CA PRO A 1011 5.67 -15.62 -17.25
C PRO A 1011 7.08 -15.95 -16.73
N LEU A 1012 7.85 -16.67 -17.53
CA LEU A 1012 9.24 -17.01 -17.25
C LEU A 1012 10.12 -16.26 -18.26
N PHE A 1013 10.86 -15.23 -17.83
CA PHE A 1013 11.61 -14.36 -18.75
C PHE A 1013 13.06 -14.78 -18.95
N THR A 1014 13.69 -15.38 -17.93
CA THR A 1014 14.98 -16.09 -18.04
C THR A 1014 14.74 -17.60 -17.89
N PRO A 1015 15.64 -18.49 -18.35
CA PRO A 1015 15.47 -19.93 -18.16
C PRO A 1015 15.26 -20.34 -16.70
N GLY A 1016 14.50 -21.41 -16.48
CA GLY A 1016 14.25 -21.99 -15.15
C GLY A 1016 14.61 -23.47 -15.09
N ALA A 1017 14.97 -23.98 -13.92
CA ALA A 1017 15.12 -25.41 -13.66
C ALA A 1017 13.84 -25.99 -13.07
N PHE A 1018 13.31 -27.06 -13.66
CA PHE A 1018 12.13 -27.76 -13.16
C PHE A 1018 12.51 -28.82 -12.13
N VAL A 1019 11.85 -28.82 -10.98
CA VAL A 1019 12.09 -29.74 -9.86
C VAL A 1019 10.85 -30.59 -9.61
N PHE A 1020 11.04 -31.88 -9.37
CA PHE A 1020 9.99 -32.88 -9.16
C PHE A 1020 10.49 -33.91 -8.14
N ASP A 1021 9.89 -33.93 -6.95
CA ASP A 1021 10.25 -34.83 -5.85
C ASP A 1021 11.69 -34.74 -5.34
N ASP A 1022 12.24 -33.53 -5.33
CA ASP A 1022 13.65 -33.15 -5.14
C ASP A 1022 14.55 -33.35 -6.40
N ASP A 1023 14.12 -34.10 -7.42
CA ASP A 1023 14.92 -34.28 -8.65
C ASP A 1023 14.81 -33.05 -9.58
N ILE A 1024 15.94 -32.55 -10.10
CA ILE A 1024 15.96 -31.55 -11.17
C ILE A 1024 15.79 -32.28 -12.51
N LEU A 1025 14.62 -32.14 -13.14
CA LEU A 1025 14.29 -32.83 -14.40
C LEU A 1025 14.89 -32.17 -15.65
N GLY A 1026 15.18 -30.86 -15.60
CA GLY A 1026 15.81 -30.14 -16.70
C GLY A 1026 15.44 -28.66 -16.77
N ARG A 1027 15.79 -28.03 -17.90
CA ARG A 1027 15.68 -26.60 -18.18
C ARG A 1027 14.40 -26.26 -18.94
N ILE A 1028 13.52 -25.48 -18.33
CA ILE A 1028 12.41 -24.80 -19.03
C ILE A 1028 12.97 -23.51 -19.67
N GLY A 1029 12.65 -23.29 -20.94
CA GLY A 1029 13.02 -22.07 -21.66
C GLY A 1029 12.14 -20.85 -21.31
N PRO A 1030 12.53 -19.64 -21.72
CA PRO A 1030 11.70 -18.45 -21.57
C PRO A 1030 10.34 -18.58 -22.25
N ALA A 1031 9.29 -18.08 -21.59
CA ALA A 1031 7.89 -18.19 -21.98
C ALA A 1031 7.10 -16.95 -21.50
N PRO A 1032 6.98 -15.89 -22.33
CA PRO A 1032 6.35 -14.62 -21.95
C PRO A 1032 4.81 -14.67 -21.85
N SER A 1033 4.19 -15.80 -22.16
CA SER A 1033 2.74 -16.02 -22.17
C SER A 1033 2.25 -17.02 -21.12
N GLY A 1034 3.15 -17.55 -20.26
CA GLY A 1034 2.89 -18.71 -19.41
C GLY A 1034 3.18 -20.03 -20.14
N THR A 1035 3.98 -20.90 -19.53
CA THR A 1035 4.38 -22.20 -20.09
C THR A 1035 3.48 -23.30 -19.55
N PHE A 1036 3.08 -24.25 -20.41
CA PHE A 1036 2.73 -25.58 -19.93
C PHE A 1036 4.01 -26.36 -19.61
N VAL A 1037 4.01 -27.08 -18.49
CA VAL A 1037 5.09 -27.96 -18.05
C VAL A 1037 4.47 -29.32 -17.73
N GLY A 1038 4.70 -30.28 -18.63
CA GLY A 1038 4.25 -31.65 -18.44
C GLY A 1038 4.99 -32.37 -17.31
N PHE A 1039 4.37 -33.42 -16.78
CA PHE A 1039 4.98 -34.34 -15.82
C PHE A 1039 5.54 -35.59 -16.54
N PRO A 1040 6.49 -36.33 -15.93
CA PRO A 1040 7.00 -37.59 -16.50
C PRO A 1040 5.89 -38.64 -16.59
N ASP A 1041 5.76 -39.31 -17.74
CA ASP A 1041 4.73 -40.34 -17.95
C ASP A 1041 4.82 -41.55 -17.01
N SER A 1042 6.00 -41.79 -16.42
CA SER A 1042 6.33 -42.96 -15.62
C SER A 1042 6.11 -42.80 -14.11
N ARG A 1043 5.84 -41.59 -13.60
CA ARG A 1043 5.60 -41.35 -12.15
C ARG A 1043 4.74 -40.12 -11.88
N MET A 1044 3.86 -40.20 -10.90
CA MET A 1044 3.22 -39.02 -10.28
C MET A 1044 4.15 -38.41 -9.22
N PRO A 1045 4.03 -37.10 -8.89
CA PRO A 1045 4.83 -36.50 -7.83
C PRO A 1045 4.33 -36.94 -6.44
N GLU A 1046 5.24 -37.46 -5.62
CA GLU A 1046 5.00 -37.90 -4.25
C GLU A 1046 5.22 -36.83 -3.18
N LYS A 1047 5.99 -35.79 -3.51
CA LYS A 1047 6.40 -34.69 -2.63
C LYS A 1047 5.95 -33.34 -3.23
N GLU A 1048 6.83 -32.69 -3.97
CA GLU A 1048 6.76 -31.27 -4.31
C GLU A 1048 7.28 -31.01 -5.72
N VAL A 1049 6.63 -30.08 -6.43
CA VAL A 1049 6.93 -29.71 -7.81
C VAL A 1049 7.24 -28.22 -7.83
N ASN A 1050 8.37 -27.82 -8.40
CA ASN A 1050 8.89 -26.46 -8.26
C ASN A 1050 9.62 -25.94 -9.49
N LEU A 1051 9.85 -24.62 -9.49
CA LEU A 1051 10.66 -23.90 -10.46
C LEU A 1051 11.78 -23.17 -9.70
N ILE A 1052 13.04 -23.43 -10.04
CA ILE A 1052 14.18 -22.62 -9.59
C ILE A 1052 14.55 -21.65 -10.73
N SER A 1053 14.52 -20.34 -10.48
CA SER A 1053 14.89 -19.31 -11.45
C SER A 1053 15.37 -18.03 -10.75
N SER A 1054 16.39 -17.38 -11.31
CA SER A 1054 16.90 -16.08 -10.85
C SER A 1054 15.95 -14.92 -11.12
N SER A 1055 15.15 -15.02 -12.18
CA SER A 1055 14.13 -14.00 -12.53
C SER A 1055 12.95 -13.92 -11.57
N TRP A 1056 12.76 -14.94 -10.73
CA TRP A 1056 11.55 -15.12 -9.93
C TRP A 1056 11.81 -14.89 -8.43
N ARG A 1057 11.04 -13.97 -7.83
CA ARG A 1057 11.22 -13.50 -6.46
C ARG A 1057 9.90 -13.60 -5.69
N ASP A 1058 9.78 -14.55 -4.75
CA ASP A 1058 8.54 -14.83 -4.00
C ASP A 1058 8.61 -14.43 -2.51
N TYR A 1059 7.61 -13.68 -2.04
CA TYR A 1059 7.56 -13.03 -0.73
C TYR A 1059 6.26 -13.38 0.00
N HIS A 1060 6.37 -14.03 1.16
CA HIS A 1060 5.27 -14.34 2.09
C HIS A 1060 5.27 -13.38 3.30
N PHE A 1061 6.34 -12.58 3.44
CA PHE A 1061 6.56 -11.62 4.53
C PHE A 1061 6.56 -12.28 5.92
N ARG A 1062 7.29 -13.39 6.01
CA ARG A 1062 7.55 -14.06 7.29
C ARG A 1062 8.70 -13.39 8.02
N GLY A 1063 9.79 -13.10 7.31
CA GLY A 1063 10.93 -12.34 7.82
C GLY A 1063 10.71 -10.83 7.76
N GLN A 1064 11.80 -10.09 7.91
CA GLN A 1064 11.83 -8.63 7.87
C GLN A 1064 11.76 -8.08 6.44
N LEU A 1065 11.36 -6.82 6.31
CA LEU A 1065 11.17 -6.15 5.01
C LEU A 1065 12.51 -5.68 4.41
N VAL A 1066 13.37 -6.64 4.06
CA VAL A 1066 14.71 -6.38 3.49
C VAL A 1066 14.67 -6.02 2.01
N ASP A 1067 13.78 -6.62 1.23
CA ASP A 1067 13.64 -6.37 -0.22
C ASP A 1067 12.53 -5.35 -0.55
N TRP A 1068 11.81 -4.87 0.48
CA TRP A 1068 10.65 -3.99 0.36
C TRP A 1068 10.75 -2.80 1.31
N TYR A 1069 10.15 -1.67 0.98
CA TYR A 1069 10.05 -0.51 1.87
C TYR A 1069 8.68 0.16 1.79
N GLY A 1070 8.29 0.86 2.86
CA GLY A 1070 6.95 1.40 3.02
C GLY A 1070 6.91 2.91 3.08
N THR A 1071 6.15 3.57 2.20
CA THR A 1071 5.82 4.99 2.33
C THR A 1071 4.37 5.17 2.77
N GLY A 1072 4.06 6.24 3.52
CA GLY A 1072 2.75 6.47 4.11
C GLY A 1072 2.65 5.97 5.57
N ALA A 1073 1.74 5.03 5.86
CA ALA A 1073 1.61 4.40 7.17
C ALA A 1073 2.50 3.15 7.34
N LYS A 1074 2.96 2.91 8.58
CA LYS A 1074 3.81 1.76 8.92
C LYS A 1074 3.17 0.44 8.50
N TRP A 1075 3.80 -0.24 7.53
CA TRP A 1075 3.58 -1.64 7.25
C TRP A 1075 4.18 -2.50 8.38
N HIS A 1076 3.46 -3.51 8.84
CA HIS A 1076 3.89 -4.42 9.89
C HIS A 1076 3.07 -5.71 9.87
N ARG A 1077 3.54 -6.77 10.55
CA ARG A 1077 2.72 -7.94 10.88
C ARG A 1077 1.56 -7.49 11.79
N ARG A 1078 0.34 -7.87 11.43
CA ARG A 1078 -0.92 -7.54 12.13
C ARG A 1078 -2.03 -8.52 11.78
N SER A 1079 -2.98 -8.78 12.67
CA SER A 1079 -4.17 -9.59 12.31
C SER A 1079 -5.08 -8.92 11.27
N ARG A 1080 -5.61 -9.76 10.37
CA ARG A 1080 -6.64 -9.40 9.37
C ARG A 1080 -8.00 -9.19 10.03
N TRP A 1081 -8.33 -10.01 11.02
CA TRP A 1081 -9.68 -10.11 11.57
C TRP A 1081 -9.71 -9.65 13.03
N ALA A 1082 -10.47 -8.58 13.32
CA ALA A 1082 -10.52 -8.06 14.68
C ALA A 1082 -11.20 -9.02 15.68
N CYS A 1083 -11.94 -10.02 15.19
CA CYS A 1083 -12.53 -11.10 15.96
C CYS A 1083 -11.51 -12.17 16.42
N ASP A 1084 -10.61 -12.64 15.54
CA ASP A 1084 -9.50 -13.54 15.89
C ASP A 1084 -8.12 -12.96 15.55
N GLN A 1085 -7.31 -12.84 16.60
CA GLN A 1085 -6.00 -12.19 16.58
C GLN A 1085 -4.85 -13.20 16.68
N GLN A 1086 -5.11 -14.49 16.42
CA GLN A 1086 -4.09 -15.54 16.35
C GLN A 1086 -3.23 -15.48 15.08
N TRP A 1087 -3.78 -14.94 13.99
CA TRP A 1087 -3.18 -14.96 12.66
C TRP A 1087 -2.79 -13.56 12.22
N GLU A 1088 -1.54 -13.36 11.78
CA GLU A 1088 -1.03 -12.05 11.37
C GLU A 1088 -0.36 -12.08 9.98
N TRP A 1089 -0.51 -10.98 9.24
CA TRP A 1089 0.06 -10.77 7.90
C TRP A 1089 0.67 -9.40 7.79
N LEU A 1090 1.51 -9.19 6.76
CA LEU A 1090 1.97 -7.86 6.40
C LEU A 1090 0.77 -7.01 5.98
N GLY A 1091 0.59 -5.86 6.62
CA GLY A 1091 -0.42 -4.93 6.19
C GLY A 1091 -0.34 -3.58 6.86
N THR A 1092 -1.32 -2.73 6.55
CA THR A 1092 -1.33 -1.33 6.97
C THR A 1092 -2.72 -0.83 7.33
N ALA A 1093 -2.76 0.23 8.14
CA ALA A 1093 -4.00 0.86 8.59
C ALA A 1093 -4.38 2.02 7.65
N ALA A 1094 -5.65 2.09 7.25
CA ALA A 1094 -6.09 3.08 6.26
C ALA A 1094 -5.73 4.52 6.63
N THR A 1095 -5.06 5.18 5.70
CA THR A 1095 -4.76 6.61 5.71
C THR A 1095 -5.52 7.34 4.61
N HIS A 1096 -5.72 8.65 4.77
CA HIS A 1096 -6.21 9.51 3.69
C HIS A 1096 -5.11 9.85 2.66
N ARG A 1097 -3.83 9.76 3.03
CA ARG A 1097 -2.72 9.70 2.07
C ARG A 1097 -2.63 8.27 1.49
N PRO A 1098 -2.14 8.09 0.26
CA PRO A 1098 -1.70 6.77 -0.19
C PRO A 1098 -0.68 6.19 0.79
N THR A 1099 -0.72 4.86 0.96
CA THR A 1099 0.30 4.08 1.64
C THR A 1099 0.74 2.98 0.69
N ILE A 1100 2.04 2.91 0.43
CA ILE A 1100 2.64 2.13 -0.66
C ILE A 1100 3.69 1.18 -0.05
N LEU A 1101 3.76 -0.04 -0.58
CA LEU A 1101 4.80 -1.03 -0.35
C LEU A 1101 5.56 -1.19 -1.66
N TRP A 1102 6.77 -0.65 -1.71
CA TRP A 1102 7.65 -0.62 -2.89
C TRP A 1102 8.69 -1.75 -2.83
N HIS A 1103 8.94 -2.40 -3.95
CA HIS A 1103 10.08 -3.31 -4.13
C HIS A 1103 11.36 -2.49 -4.29
N ARG A 1104 12.45 -2.81 -3.58
CA ARG A 1104 13.67 -1.98 -3.54
C ARG A 1104 14.46 -1.96 -4.84
N THR A 1105 14.40 -3.04 -5.61
CA THR A 1105 15.07 -3.12 -6.91
C THR A 1105 14.07 -2.68 -8.00
N PRO A 1106 14.36 -1.63 -8.78
CA PRO A 1106 13.53 -1.28 -9.94
C PRO A 1106 13.59 -2.40 -10.99
N LEU A 1107 12.53 -2.57 -11.77
CA LEU A 1107 12.42 -3.60 -12.79
C LEU A 1107 12.44 -2.99 -14.18
N LYS A 1108 13.17 -3.60 -15.11
CA LYS A 1108 13.11 -3.30 -16.54
C LYS A 1108 12.07 -4.19 -17.22
N PRO A 1109 11.24 -3.70 -18.16
CA PRO A 1109 10.38 -4.57 -18.96
C PRO A 1109 11.19 -5.54 -19.86
N PRO A 1110 10.69 -6.76 -20.12
CA PRO A 1110 9.43 -7.29 -19.62
C PRO A 1110 9.51 -7.79 -18.17
N TYR A 1111 8.44 -7.54 -17.40
CA TYR A 1111 8.26 -8.12 -16.06
C TYR A 1111 6.79 -8.40 -15.77
N ALA A 1112 6.52 -9.15 -14.71
CA ALA A 1112 5.19 -9.43 -14.19
C ALA A 1112 5.20 -9.42 -12.66
N ILE A 1113 4.07 -9.04 -12.07
CA ILE A 1113 3.85 -9.04 -10.63
C ILE A 1113 2.47 -9.60 -10.34
N SER A 1114 2.36 -10.49 -9.34
CA SER A 1114 1.08 -10.86 -8.76
C SER A 1114 1.09 -10.72 -7.24
N VAL A 1115 -0.05 -10.33 -6.69
CA VAL A 1115 -0.26 -9.96 -5.29
C VAL A 1115 -1.53 -10.64 -4.78
N LEU A 1116 -1.39 -11.50 -3.76
CA LEU A 1116 -2.51 -12.02 -2.97
C LEU A 1116 -2.79 -11.06 -1.82
N CYS A 1117 -3.90 -10.34 -1.88
CA CYS A 1117 -4.26 -9.32 -0.89
C CYS A 1117 -5.71 -9.41 -0.45
N ALA A 1118 -6.03 -8.76 0.67
CA ALA A 1118 -7.39 -8.63 1.15
C ALA A 1118 -7.60 -7.34 1.96
N PRO A 1119 -8.82 -6.80 2.01
CA PRO A 1119 -9.19 -5.80 3.01
C PRO A 1119 -9.04 -6.36 4.44
N ALA A 1120 -8.75 -5.47 5.40
CA ALA A 1120 -8.55 -5.79 6.81
C ALA A 1120 -9.71 -5.28 7.67
N MET A 1121 -10.22 -6.14 8.54
CA MET A 1121 -11.40 -5.88 9.38
C MET A 1121 -11.15 -4.83 10.47
N ARG A 1122 -12.06 -3.87 10.58
CA ARG A 1122 -11.93 -2.72 11.49
C ARG A 1122 -12.83 -2.85 12.74
N GLY A 1123 -12.33 -3.59 13.72
CA GLY A 1123 -12.88 -3.64 15.08
C GLY A 1123 -13.90 -4.77 15.32
N ARG A 1124 -14.23 -5.01 16.60
CA ARG A 1124 -14.99 -6.20 17.05
C ARG A 1124 -16.52 -6.10 16.94
N ARG A 1125 -17.06 -5.05 16.31
CA ARG A 1125 -18.52 -4.81 16.17
C ARG A 1125 -18.86 -4.16 14.83
N GLY A 1126 -18.70 -4.92 13.75
CA GLY A 1126 -19.03 -4.52 12.38
C GLY A 1126 -18.02 -5.07 11.37
N PHE A 1127 -18.51 -5.49 10.21
CA PHE A 1127 -17.68 -5.91 9.07
C PHE A 1127 -17.20 -4.68 8.26
N ASP A 1128 -16.46 -3.76 8.89
CA ASP A 1128 -15.81 -2.62 8.21
C ASP A 1128 -14.51 -3.09 7.51
N GLU A 1129 -14.68 -4.04 6.58
CA GLU A 1129 -13.78 -4.36 5.46
C GLU A 1129 -14.30 -3.58 4.24
N LYS A 1130 -13.44 -2.96 3.42
CA LYS A 1130 -13.91 -2.07 2.33
C LYS A 1130 -13.59 -2.60 0.93
N GLU A 1131 -14.55 -2.38 0.04
CA GLU A 1131 -14.57 -2.83 -1.36
C GLU A 1131 -13.81 -1.86 -2.30
N ARG A 1132 -12.58 -1.46 -1.95
CA ARG A 1132 -11.84 -0.44 -2.70
C ARG A 1132 -10.34 -0.42 -2.43
N ASP A 1133 -9.59 0.16 -3.37
CA ASP A 1133 -8.19 0.56 -3.24
C ASP A 1133 -7.24 -0.60 -2.87
N LEU A 1134 -7.34 -1.69 -3.62
CA LEU A 1134 -6.29 -2.72 -3.70
C LEU A 1134 -5.53 -2.48 -5.01
N ASN A 1135 -4.48 -1.67 -4.98
CA ASN A 1135 -3.94 -1.01 -6.16
C ASN A 1135 -2.47 -1.40 -6.43
N LEU A 1136 -2.03 -1.30 -7.67
CA LEU A 1136 -0.63 -1.50 -8.06
C LEU A 1136 -0.04 -0.21 -8.65
N VAL A 1137 1.30 -0.11 -8.60
CA VAL A 1137 2.12 0.86 -9.32
C VAL A 1137 3.21 0.11 -10.08
N LEU A 1138 3.40 0.49 -11.34
CA LEU A 1138 4.26 -0.17 -12.34
C LEU A 1138 5.19 0.90 -12.94
N GLY A 1139 6.51 0.70 -12.89
CA GLY A 1139 7.49 1.65 -13.45
C GLY A 1139 7.48 3.04 -12.79
N GLY A 1140 7.24 3.12 -11.48
CA GLY A 1140 7.28 4.39 -10.73
C GLY A 1140 8.69 4.81 -10.29
N ASP A 1141 8.81 6.01 -9.72
CA ASP A 1141 10.08 6.55 -9.18
C ASP A 1141 10.41 6.09 -7.73
N GLY A 1142 9.60 5.18 -7.15
CA GLY A 1142 9.76 4.69 -5.77
C GLY A 1142 9.24 5.64 -4.69
N HIS A 1143 8.60 6.75 -5.06
CA HIS A 1143 8.17 7.83 -4.15
C HIS A 1143 6.73 8.31 -4.45
N SER A 1144 6.43 8.56 -5.73
CA SER A 1144 5.17 9.08 -6.27
C SER A 1144 4.33 8.00 -6.94
N LEU A 1145 3.03 8.27 -7.10
CA LEU A 1145 2.09 7.43 -7.86
C LEU A 1145 1.82 7.98 -9.27
N ASP A 1146 2.31 9.18 -9.59
CA ASP A 1146 1.96 9.89 -10.83
C ASP A 1146 3.04 9.76 -11.93
N THR A 1147 4.25 9.30 -11.59
CA THR A 1147 5.39 9.15 -12.52
C THR A 1147 5.42 7.83 -13.29
N GLY A 1148 4.81 6.77 -12.74
CA GLY A 1148 4.64 5.48 -13.41
C GLY A 1148 3.24 5.28 -13.99
N PHE A 1149 2.85 4.01 -14.14
CA PHE A 1149 1.48 3.59 -14.38
C PHE A 1149 0.85 3.08 -13.07
N THR A 1150 -0.38 3.51 -12.74
CA THR A 1150 -1.11 2.99 -11.55
C THR A 1150 -2.41 2.29 -11.92
N LEU A 1151 -2.52 1.03 -11.48
CA LEU A 1151 -3.72 0.22 -11.59
C LEU A 1151 -4.55 0.41 -10.31
N ARG A 1152 -5.81 0.81 -10.47
CA ARG A 1152 -6.73 1.10 -9.36
C ARG A 1152 -7.94 0.18 -9.42
N THR A 1153 -8.29 -0.46 -8.30
CA THR A 1153 -9.45 -1.36 -8.18
C THR A 1153 -10.49 -0.77 -7.23
N GLY A 1154 -11.75 -0.72 -7.66
CA GLY A 1154 -12.81 0.00 -6.95
C GLY A 1154 -12.53 1.48 -6.65
N PRO A 1155 -11.91 2.28 -7.56
CA PRO A 1155 -11.46 3.63 -7.25
C PRO A 1155 -12.62 4.53 -6.80
N THR A 1156 -12.44 5.19 -5.65
CA THR A 1156 -13.47 6.02 -4.99
C THR A 1156 -14.73 5.24 -4.54
N GLY A 1157 -14.82 3.93 -4.76
CA GLY A 1157 -16.04 3.13 -4.59
C GLY A 1157 -16.93 3.05 -5.83
N SER A 1158 -16.39 3.31 -7.02
CA SER A 1158 -16.99 2.91 -8.31
C SER A 1158 -16.72 1.43 -8.60
N TYR A 1159 -17.49 0.80 -9.49
CA TYR A 1159 -17.18 -0.57 -9.94
C TYR A 1159 -15.97 -0.57 -10.88
N GLY A 1160 -15.20 -1.66 -10.84
CA GLY A 1160 -14.26 -2.00 -11.90
C GLY A 1160 -12.79 -1.71 -11.60
N CYS A 1161 -12.00 -1.72 -12.68
CA CYS A 1161 -10.57 -1.44 -12.68
C CYS A 1161 -10.21 -0.31 -13.64
N GLN A 1162 -9.20 0.48 -13.31
CA GLN A 1162 -8.73 1.62 -14.10
C GLN A 1162 -7.20 1.66 -14.13
N LEU A 1163 -6.62 1.94 -15.31
CA LEU A 1163 -5.22 2.30 -15.46
C LEU A 1163 -5.09 3.82 -15.50
N PHE A 1164 -4.10 4.36 -14.79
CA PHE A 1164 -3.74 5.77 -14.80
C PHE A 1164 -2.27 5.96 -15.20
N HIS A 1165 -1.96 7.08 -15.85
CA HIS A 1165 -0.62 7.57 -16.12
C HIS A 1165 -0.62 9.11 -16.03
N ALA A 1166 0.44 9.73 -15.49
CA ALA A 1166 0.52 11.18 -15.26
C ALA A 1166 -0.72 11.77 -14.54
N GLY A 1167 -1.32 11.00 -13.62
CA GLY A 1167 -2.55 11.36 -12.90
C GLY A 1167 -3.86 11.28 -13.71
N GLN A 1168 -3.80 11.02 -15.03
CA GLN A 1168 -4.96 10.87 -15.92
C GLN A 1168 -5.37 9.41 -16.08
N ALA A 1169 -6.66 9.12 -16.28
CA ALA A 1169 -7.15 7.77 -16.53
C ALA A 1169 -6.98 7.41 -18.02
N THR A 1170 -6.27 6.30 -18.30
CA THR A 1170 -5.86 5.90 -19.65
C THR A 1170 -6.76 4.83 -20.26
N VAL A 1171 -7.21 3.87 -19.45
CA VAL A 1171 -8.19 2.84 -19.84
C VAL A 1171 -8.98 2.37 -18.61
N SER A 1172 -10.21 1.88 -18.81
CA SER A 1172 -11.04 1.36 -17.72
C SER A 1172 -11.86 0.13 -18.13
N ALA A 1173 -12.09 -0.74 -17.17
CA ALA A 1173 -12.94 -1.92 -17.27
C ALA A 1173 -14.02 -1.83 -16.17
N PRO A 1174 -15.20 -1.24 -16.47
CA PRO A 1174 -16.20 -0.93 -15.46
C PRO A 1174 -16.87 -2.16 -14.85
N ASN A 1175 -16.75 -3.33 -15.48
CA ASN A 1175 -17.48 -4.55 -15.11
C ASN A 1175 -16.62 -5.64 -14.43
N ILE A 1176 -15.33 -5.37 -14.17
CA ILE A 1176 -14.40 -6.34 -13.56
C ILE A 1176 -13.59 -5.62 -12.48
N GLY A 1177 -13.77 -6.00 -11.21
CA GLY A 1177 -13.10 -5.37 -10.06
C GLY A 1177 -13.88 -5.55 -8.75
N LEU A 1178 -13.65 -4.63 -7.80
CA LEU A 1178 -14.42 -4.52 -6.55
C LEU A 1178 -15.68 -3.65 -6.78
N PRO A 1179 -16.87 -4.05 -6.28
CA PRO A 1179 -18.12 -3.33 -6.53
C PRO A 1179 -18.27 -2.06 -5.67
N PRO A 1180 -19.26 -1.20 -5.98
CA PRO A 1180 -19.76 -0.21 -5.05
C PRO A 1180 -20.35 -0.89 -3.81
N GLN A 1181 -20.20 -0.23 -2.66
CA GLN A 1181 -20.47 -0.78 -1.32
C GLN A 1181 -21.82 -1.51 -1.18
N GLY A 1182 -21.77 -2.79 -0.83
CA GLY A 1182 -22.90 -3.61 -0.41
C GLY A 1182 -23.29 -4.77 -1.33
N GLY A 1183 -22.37 -5.22 -2.20
CA GLY A 1183 -22.69 -6.22 -3.25
C GLY A 1183 -21.91 -7.54 -3.22
N PHE A 1184 -20.76 -7.63 -2.54
CA PHE A 1184 -19.90 -8.82 -2.54
C PHE A 1184 -19.59 -9.35 -1.15
N THR A 1185 -19.32 -10.65 -1.05
CA THR A 1185 -18.75 -11.22 0.15
C THR A 1185 -17.23 -11.06 0.19
N LEU A 1186 -16.74 -10.06 0.93
CA LEU A 1186 -15.30 -9.85 1.18
C LEU A 1186 -14.78 -10.52 2.46
N HIS A 1187 -15.67 -10.90 3.38
CA HIS A 1187 -15.26 -11.49 4.66
C HIS A 1187 -14.57 -12.83 4.41
N HIS A 1188 -13.38 -13.01 5.00
CA HIS A 1188 -12.44 -14.12 4.75
C HIS A 1188 -11.86 -14.27 3.32
N ARG A 1189 -12.55 -13.81 2.27
CA ARG A 1189 -12.07 -13.88 0.88
C ARG A 1189 -10.71 -13.17 0.69
N TRP A 1190 -9.84 -13.74 -0.13
CA TRP A 1190 -8.55 -13.17 -0.55
C TRP A 1190 -8.54 -13.05 -2.08
N LEU A 1191 -7.92 -11.99 -2.61
CA LEU A 1191 -8.04 -11.58 -4.01
C LEU A 1191 -6.66 -11.55 -4.69
N TRP A 1192 -6.60 -12.08 -5.91
CA TRP A 1192 -5.42 -11.97 -6.77
C TRP A 1192 -5.46 -10.69 -7.60
N LEU A 1193 -4.38 -9.91 -7.56
CA LEU A 1193 -4.05 -8.92 -8.56
C LEU A 1193 -2.90 -9.49 -9.40
N HIS A 1194 -2.92 -9.37 -10.73
CA HIS A 1194 -1.81 -9.82 -11.59
C HIS A 1194 -1.62 -8.87 -12.76
N ALA A 1195 -0.40 -8.39 -12.97
CA ALA A 1195 -0.02 -7.54 -14.08
C ALA A 1195 1.18 -8.13 -14.82
N THR A 1196 1.20 -7.98 -16.15
CA THR A 1196 2.33 -8.26 -17.02
C THR A 1196 2.62 -7.01 -17.85
N VAL A 1197 3.89 -6.61 -17.85
CA VAL A 1197 4.41 -5.40 -18.49
C VAL A 1197 5.44 -5.83 -19.53
N GLU A 1198 5.19 -5.47 -20.78
CA GLU A 1198 6.12 -5.59 -21.93
C GLU A 1198 6.67 -4.21 -22.27
N ALA A 1199 7.57 -4.10 -23.24
CA ALA A 1199 8.17 -2.82 -23.66
C ALA A 1199 7.13 -1.70 -23.87
N ASN A 1200 6.02 -1.94 -24.56
CA ASN A 1200 4.94 -0.95 -24.73
C ASN A 1200 3.54 -1.46 -24.38
N ARG A 1201 3.40 -2.46 -23.51
CA ARG A 1201 2.08 -3.07 -23.21
C ARG A 1201 1.92 -3.40 -21.73
N ILE A 1202 0.74 -3.10 -21.17
CA ILE A 1202 0.32 -3.51 -19.82
C ILE A 1202 -0.93 -4.37 -19.95
N ARG A 1203 -0.81 -5.63 -19.53
CA ARG A 1203 -1.93 -6.57 -19.36
C ARG A 1203 -2.19 -6.73 -17.87
N PHE A 1204 -3.44 -6.58 -17.43
CA PHE A 1204 -3.85 -6.71 -16.03
C PHE A 1204 -5.07 -7.61 -15.89
N SER A 1205 -5.07 -8.43 -14.84
CA SER A 1205 -6.16 -9.32 -14.47
C SER A 1205 -6.49 -9.22 -12.98
N PHE A 1206 -7.78 -9.30 -12.67
CA PHE A 1206 -8.34 -9.23 -11.32
C PHE A 1206 -9.04 -10.55 -10.98
N ASP A 1207 -8.64 -11.17 -9.87
CA ASP A 1207 -9.09 -12.48 -9.39
C ASP A 1207 -9.14 -13.55 -10.50
N GLY A 1208 -8.06 -13.63 -11.28
CA GLY A 1208 -7.89 -14.58 -12.40
C GLY A 1208 -8.53 -14.18 -13.73
N ARG A 1209 -9.20 -13.02 -13.82
CA ARG A 1209 -9.94 -12.59 -15.02
C ARG A 1209 -9.20 -11.47 -15.75
N PRO A 1210 -8.93 -11.57 -17.06
CA PRO A 1210 -8.42 -10.45 -17.86
C PRO A 1210 -9.33 -9.22 -17.68
N ALA A 1211 -8.75 -8.11 -17.24
CA ALA A 1211 -9.48 -6.89 -16.91
C ALA A 1211 -9.07 -5.74 -17.84
N LEU A 1212 -7.77 -5.55 -18.08
CA LEU A 1212 -7.24 -4.50 -18.96
C LEU A 1212 -6.14 -5.05 -19.87
N ASP A 1213 -6.13 -4.58 -21.11
CA ASP A 1213 -5.02 -4.77 -22.05
C ASP A 1213 -4.80 -3.40 -22.72
N TYR A 1214 -3.63 -2.81 -22.49
CA TYR A 1214 -3.30 -1.46 -22.91
C TYR A 1214 -1.95 -1.43 -23.61
N ARG A 1215 -1.89 -0.77 -24.78
CA ARG A 1215 -0.63 -0.43 -25.45
C ARG A 1215 -0.33 1.05 -25.24
N ALA A 1216 0.87 1.33 -24.72
CA ALA A 1216 1.42 2.68 -24.58
C ALA A 1216 1.96 3.19 -25.93
N GLU A 1217 1.97 4.51 -26.10
CA GLU A 1217 2.54 5.18 -27.27
C GLU A 1217 4.08 5.17 -27.25
N ALA A 1218 4.66 5.23 -26.05
CA ALA A 1218 6.10 5.16 -25.78
C ALA A 1218 6.48 3.85 -25.04
N GLU A 1219 7.77 3.57 -24.95
CA GLU A 1219 8.28 2.49 -24.11
C GLU A 1219 8.03 2.77 -22.62
N ILE A 1220 7.67 1.75 -21.86
CA ILE A 1220 7.41 1.83 -20.43
C ILE A 1220 8.75 1.85 -19.70
N PRO A 1221 9.07 2.89 -18.90
CA PRO A 1221 10.38 3.03 -18.30
C PRO A 1221 10.67 1.95 -17.26
N SER A 1222 11.95 1.59 -17.12
CA SER A 1222 12.45 0.83 -15.97
C SER A 1222 12.17 1.61 -14.68
N GLY A 1223 11.63 0.94 -13.66
CA GLY A 1223 11.25 1.64 -12.43
C GLY A 1223 10.72 0.74 -11.33
N PHE A 1224 10.38 1.37 -10.21
CA PHE A 1224 9.91 0.71 -9.01
C PHE A 1224 8.50 0.15 -9.19
N VAL A 1225 8.30 -1.09 -8.76
CA VAL A 1225 6.99 -1.75 -8.68
C VAL A 1225 6.49 -1.75 -7.24
N GLY A 1226 5.17 -1.69 -7.04
CA GLY A 1226 4.62 -1.68 -5.68
C GLY A 1226 3.13 -1.99 -5.59
N PHE A 1227 2.70 -2.39 -4.38
CA PHE A 1227 1.31 -2.51 -3.99
C PHE A 1227 0.92 -1.33 -3.10
N TRP A 1228 -0.25 -0.73 -3.31
CA TRP A 1228 -0.68 0.43 -2.53
C TRP A 1228 -2.18 0.44 -2.21
N THR A 1229 -2.51 1.24 -1.20
CA THR A 1229 -3.89 1.52 -0.81
C THR A 1229 -4.08 2.97 -0.37
N GLN A 1230 -5.33 3.44 -0.41
CA GLN A 1230 -5.75 4.72 0.16
C GLN A 1230 -7.16 4.54 0.73
N ASN A 1231 -7.45 5.08 1.92
CA ASN A 1231 -8.75 4.99 2.61
C ASN A 1231 -9.25 3.56 2.97
N ASN A 1232 -8.60 2.48 2.50
CA ASN A 1232 -8.80 1.09 2.94
C ASN A 1232 -7.66 0.61 3.86
N SER A 1233 -7.94 -0.35 4.75
CA SER A 1233 -6.92 -1.09 5.50
C SER A 1233 -6.75 -2.43 4.81
N VAL A 1234 -5.52 -2.86 4.60
CA VAL A 1234 -5.22 -3.99 3.71
C VAL A 1234 -4.20 -4.93 4.33
N GLN A 1235 -4.27 -6.19 3.91
CA GLN A 1235 -3.31 -7.25 4.17
C GLN A 1235 -2.75 -7.76 2.84
N VAL A 1236 -1.50 -8.19 2.88
CA VAL A 1236 -0.80 -8.89 1.80
C VAL A 1236 -0.35 -10.23 2.35
N ALA A 1237 -0.71 -11.31 1.67
CA ALA A 1237 -0.34 -12.67 2.03
C ALA A 1237 0.87 -13.19 1.24
N ARG A 1238 0.92 -12.88 -0.06
CA ARG A 1238 2.00 -13.29 -0.96
C ARG A 1238 2.17 -12.25 -2.07
N ILE A 1239 3.42 -11.95 -2.44
CA ILE A 1239 3.75 -11.25 -3.70
C ILE A 1239 4.81 -12.08 -4.40
N THR A 1240 4.61 -12.33 -5.70
CA THR A 1240 5.68 -12.87 -6.55
C THR A 1240 5.91 -11.95 -7.73
N ILE A 1241 7.19 -11.73 -8.06
CA ILE A 1241 7.67 -10.96 -9.19
C ILE A 1241 8.43 -11.90 -10.12
N ALA A 1242 8.23 -11.75 -11.43
CA ALA A 1242 9.06 -12.31 -12.49
C ALA A 1242 9.61 -11.16 -13.34
N GLY A 1243 10.92 -11.05 -13.55
CA GLY A 1243 11.53 -9.99 -14.38
C GLY A 1243 12.48 -10.54 -15.43
N SER A 1244 12.73 -9.80 -16.52
CA SER A 1244 13.82 -10.14 -17.45
C SER A 1244 15.18 -10.06 -16.78
N GLU A 1245 15.40 -9.04 -15.94
CA GLU A 1245 16.40 -8.99 -14.83
C GLU A 1245 16.01 -7.89 -13.81
#